data_AF-A0A505D9P7-F1
#
_entry.id   AF-A0A505D9P7-F1
#
_cell.length_a   1.000
_cell.length_b   1.000
_cell.length_c   1.000
_cell.angle_alpha   90.00
_cell.angle_beta   90.00
_cell.angle_gamma   90.00
#
_symmetry.space_group_name_H-M   'P 1'
#
loop_
_entity.id
_entity.type
_entity.pdbx_description
1 polymer ?
#
loop_
_entity_poly.entity_id
_entity_poly.type
_entity_poly.pdbx_seq_one_letter_code
_entity_poly.pdbx_strand_id
1 'polypeptide(L)'
;MPIDRIRVRTALFAHLETWRPYTAFYVGLVGLAGAVLADQHASPGRLLAAWATPTLGWLGGLYGGDYFDRHLDAEAKPQRPIPSGRMSANTALCCFISCTVAGGLFSLVLNWRTVLLVLVALAAGVSYSTVFKARGLSGNIVRGGMTALAFLYGAMTVSAYPPARLLPLALVFWLHDAASNLVGAVRDIEGDRKGGYLTFAVNHGSSAATRVASLLLTGAYALALAAPAILGRPWRTGFAVMLVLAAASAALAVGPLFRLAGETRRPAYHAHEVLVFSRILLAGAFVVWTLDDGVGPLLVVAATGATWGSQRQLRERYEFRTAQPSTAGSTGGSAADSGAPLSPEAVRDFVRRQLAVLNSHEGALSGLAGWERVIDIRLREPEVRVRLATANGRVTLLDPDASPPAARAVSVSTTGEVFRDIFLLGRSNPRRAYLTRRLTMEASAADMMRLNQLFNSFRRLSPPSGGISGAPKQGAPRHGASQQGVPRQDAPQPTGADAEANFPDTVVISDTTLRDGEQMPGVVFSPAQKREIARRLGGLGIPLIEAGFPVVSAEEAAAIRAVVDDGGDALVQVIARPVDRDVDAAIETGAHSIAVFIGTSESHLSGKLAMTLDEVLIAVDLAVRRAKRAGRQVVFAAEDATRTDIEVLVRVCLAAADAGADSLGLADTVGVAHPMSMAAMVRAVAARCPLPIAVHCHNDLGLATANSLAGVAAGASGVQCSVLGIGERAGNAPLEQVVMALGASLGHDTGLDLKSLHPLAEYVSELIKVPVPPYQPVVGAHAFTHESGLHLDGIRQDPRTYEPYRPELVGRTRRIVLGKHSGLSAVRAVADSLGLELDTEQARTTLAAIKRAAQDGELDPASDAAQTVLRFAASAGNSPAHRHSAVNTTGSRDR
;
A
#
# COMPACT_ATOMS: atom_id res chain seq x y z
N MET A 1 33.75 -4.44 -17.07
CA MET A 1 34.02 -4.71 -15.62
C MET A 1 33.21 -3.71 -14.78
N PRO A 2 32.50 -4.11 -13.71
CA PRO A 2 31.38 -5.08 -13.78
C PRO A 2 30.18 -4.70 -12.87
N ILE A 3 28.96 -4.91 -13.36
CA ILE A 3 27.71 -4.82 -12.57
C ILE A 3 27.69 -5.88 -11.45
N ASP A 4 28.34 -7.04 -11.65
CA ASP A 4 28.47 -8.09 -10.63
C ASP A 4 29.35 -7.71 -9.45
N ARG A 5 30.46 -6.97 -9.64
CA ARG A 5 31.23 -6.48 -8.47
C ARG A 5 30.45 -5.42 -7.70
N ILE A 6 29.58 -4.65 -8.36
CA ILE A 6 28.74 -3.66 -7.68
C ILE A 6 27.67 -4.37 -6.84
N ARG A 7 27.01 -5.42 -7.37
CA ARG A 7 26.04 -6.24 -6.63
C ARG A 7 26.69 -6.98 -5.45
N VAL A 8 27.82 -7.65 -5.66
CA VAL A 8 28.55 -8.36 -4.59
C VAL A 8 29.06 -7.38 -3.53
N ARG A 9 29.62 -6.23 -3.95
CA ARG A 9 30.07 -5.20 -3.00
C ARG A 9 28.91 -4.62 -2.19
N THR A 10 27.74 -4.46 -2.79
CA THR A 10 26.54 -3.94 -2.11
C THR A 10 26.01 -4.94 -1.09
N ALA A 11 25.93 -6.21 -1.44
CA ALA A 11 25.53 -7.29 -0.53
C ALA A 11 26.53 -7.45 0.63
N LEU A 12 27.84 -7.50 0.34
CA LEU A 12 28.89 -7.54 1.36
C LEU A 12 28.82 -6.34 2.30
N PHE A 13 28.57 -5.15 1.76
CA PHE A 13 28.44 -3.94 2.56
C PHE A 13 27.17 -3.94 3.43
N ALA A 14 26.07 -4.52 2.94
CA ALA A 14 24.85 -4.70 3.71
C ALA A 14 25.09 -5.61 4.93
N HIS A 15 25.83 -6.71 4.75
CA HIS A 15 26.25 -7.57 5.86
C HIS A 15 27.15 -6.81 6.85
N LEU A 16 28.14 -6.05 6.37
CA LEU A 16 29.01 -5.23 7.22
C LEU A 16 28.23 -4.20 8.05
N GLU A 17 27.18 -3.58 7.47
CA GLU A 17 26.33 -2.65 8.21
C GLU A 17 25.48 -3.35 9.27
N THR A 18 24.94 -4.53 8.98
CA THR A 18 24.21 -5.33 9.99
C THR A 18 25.13 -5.83 11.10
N TRP A 19 26.37 -6.24 10.78
CA TRP A 19 27.34 -6.74 11.75
C TRP A 19 27.78 -5.69 12.77
N ARG A 20 27.62 -4.40 12.45
CA ARG A 20 28.06 -3.27 13.29
C ARG A 20 29.42 -3.57 13.92
N PRO A 21 30.51 -3.69 13.13
CA PRO A 21 31.78 -4.25 13.59
C PRO A 21 32.32 -3.57 14.85
N TYR A 22 32.00 -2.28 15.05
CA TYR A 22 32.27 -1.49 16.26
C TYR A 22 31.63 -2.04 17.55
N THR A 23 30.80 -3.07 17.46
CA THR A 23 30.22 -3.80 18.59
C THR A 23 30.61 -5.27 18.67
N ALA A 24 31.02 -5.86 17.55
CA ALA A 24 31.29 -7.30 17.47
C ALA A 24 32.60 -7.70 18.16
N PHE A 25 33.65 -6.87 18.08
CA PHE A 25 34.95 -7.19 18.71
C PHE A 25 34.88 -7.20 20.25
N TYR A 26 33.96 -6.41 20.82
CA TYR A 26 33.79 -6.31 22.26
C TYR A 26 33.39 -7.64 22.90
N VAL A 27 32.33 -8.28 22.41
CA VAL A 27 31.81 -9.50 23.04
C VAL A 27 32.82 -10.65 22.97
N GLY A 28 33.62 -10.71 21.90
CA GLY A 28 34.71 -11.67 21.76
C GLY A 28 35.83 -11.41 22.77
N LEU A 29 36.19 -10.15 23.02
CA LEU A 29 37.14 -9.79 24.10
C LEU A 29 36.61 -10.15 25.49
N VAL A 30 35.30 -10.03 25.72
CA VAL A 30 34.67 -10.44 26.98
C VAL A 30 34.76 -11.96 27.18
N GLY A 31 34.48 -12.73 26.12
CA GLY A 31 34.68 -14.19 26.14
C GLY A 31 36.16 -14.57 26.36
N LEU A 32 37.08 -13.88 25.67
CA LEU A 32 38.51 -14.09 25.86
C LEU A 32 38.93 -13.80 27.30
N ALA A 33 38.50 -12.67 27.88
CA ALA A 33 38.75 -12.29 29.27
C ALA A 33 38.30 -13.39 30.25
N GLY A 34 37.13 -13.99 30.02
CA GLY A 34 36.65 -15.11 30.82
C GLY A 34 37.59 -16.32 30.74
N ALA A 35 38.04 -16.68 29.53
CA ALA A 35 38.92 -17.81 29.31
C ALA A 35 40.29 -17.61 29.96
N VAL A 36 40.95 -16.47 29.72
CA VAL A 36 42.32 -16.21 30.24
C VAL A 36 42.36 -16.01 31.75
N LEU A 37 41.28 -15.52 32.36
CA LEU A 37 41.16 -15.46 33.81
C LEU A 37 40.92 -16.83 34.44
N ALA A 38 40.18 -17.71 33.75
CA ALA A 38 39.93 -19.07 34.21
C ALA A 38 41.17 -19.97 34.06
N ASP A 39 41.87 -19.88 32.93
CA ASP A 39 43.11 -20.62 32.68
C ASP A 39 44.08 -19.81 31.80
N GLN A 40 45.23 -19.44 32.39
CA GLN A 40 46.28 -18.66 31.72
C GLN A 40 47.09 -19.48 30.71
N HIS A 41 46.99 -20.82 30.73
CA HIS A 41 47.70 -21.73 29.83
C HIS A 41 46.76 -22.35 28.78
N ALA A 42 45.57 -21.78 28.60
CA ALA A 42 44.60 -22.25 27.63
C ALA A 42 45.21 -22.32 26.22
N SER A 43 44.92 -23.41 25.51
CA SER A 43 45.46 -23.60 24.16
C SER A 43 44.92 -22.52 23.20
N PRO A 44 45.68 -22.16 22.14
CA PRO A 44 45.24 -21.18 21.15
C PRO A 44 43.86 -21.49 20.55
N GLY A 45 43.55 -22.77 20.33
CA GLY A 45 42.24 -23.18 19.82
C GLY A 45 41.08 -22.90 20.79
N ARG A 46 41.30 -23.07 22.11
CA ARG A 46 40.29 -22.73 23.12
C ARG A 46 40.11 -21.22 23.26
N LEU A 47 41.19 -20.46 23.22
CA LEU A 47 41.14 -18.99 23.23
C LEU A 47 40.43 -18.43 21.99
N LEU A 48 40.70 -19.02 20.81
CA LEU A 48 40.01 -18.66 19.58
C LEU A 48 38.51 -18.94 19.68
N ALA A 49 38.11 -20.08 20.24
CA ALA A 49 36.70 -20.40 20.42
C ALA A 49 36.01 -19.55 21.48
N ALA A 50 36.70 -19.23 22.58
CA ALA A 50 36.23 -18.29 23.60
C ALA A 50 35.92 -16.90 23.01
N TRP A 51 36.65 -16.50 21.98
CA TRP A 51 36.37 -15.29 21.22
C TRP A 51 35.28 -15.50 20.15
N ALA A 52 35.36 -16.57 19.37
CA ALA A 52 34.53 -16.80 18.19
C ALA A 52 33.06 -17.07 18.53
N THR A 53 32.76 -17.92 19.52
CA THR A 53 31.36 -18.29 19.80
C THR A 53 30.52 -17.12 20.31
N PRO A 54 30.97 -16.32 21.30
CA PRO A 54 30.23 -15.13 21.70
C PRO A 54 30.09 -14.11 20.57
N THR A 55 31.10 -13.99 19.71
CA THR A 55 31.05 -13.12 18.52
C THR A 55 29.99 -13.59 17.52
N LEU A 56 29.94 -14.89 17.23
CA LEU A 56 28.90 -15.49 16.39
C LEU A 56 27.50 -15.30 17.00
N GLY A 57 27.34 -15.52 18.29
CA GLY A 57 26.07 -15.29 19.00
C GLY A 57 25.63 -13.83 18.92
N TRP A 58 26.56 -12.88 19.00
CA TRP A 58 26.28 -11.45 18.86
C TRP A 58 25.92 -11.07 17.42
N LEU A 59 26.65 -11.58 16.42
CA LEU A 59 26.30 -11.40 15.01
C LEU A 59 24.91 -11.97 14.71
N GLY A 60 24.62 -13.16 15.22
CA GLY A 60 23.28 -13.75 15.18
C GLY A 60 22.24 -12.82 15.79
N GLY A 61 22.49 -12.32 17.01
CA GLY A 61 21.59 -11.36 17.66
C GLY A 61 21.39 -10.05 16.90
N LEU A 62 22.38 -9.58 16.14
CA LEU A 62 22.26 -8.39 15.28
C LEU A 62 21.38 -8.68 14.05
N TYR A 63 21.57 -9.82 13.39
CA TYR A 63 20.69 -10.27 12.30
C TYR A 63 19.25 -10.50 12.78
N GLY A 64 19.10 -11.18 13.91
CA GLY A 64 17.80 -11.44 14.52
C GLY A 64 17.11 -10.13 14.92
N GLY A 65 17.85 -9.20 15.53
CA GLY A 65 17.34 -7.87 15.85
C GLY A 65 16.83 -7.12 14.62
N ASP A 66 17.62 -7.03 13.55
CA ASP A 66 17.19 -6.38 12.30
C ASP A 66 16.01 -7.10 11.65
N TYR A 67 15.94 -8.44 11.75
CA TYR A 67 14.80 -9.21 11.27
C TYR A 67 13.54 -8.91 12.07
N PHE A 68 13.57 -8.92 13.40
CA PHE A 68 12.39 -8.67 14.24
C PHE A 68 11.94 -7.21 14.21
N ASP A 69 12.89 -6.26 14.10
CA ASP A 69 12.61 -4.82 14.06
C ASP A 69 12.29 -4.29 12.64
N ARG A 70 12.33 -5.13 11.60
CA ARG A 70 12.28 -4.71 10.18
C ARG A 70 11.11 -3.77 9.81
N HIS A 71 9.94 -3.97 10.41
CA HIS A 71 8.77 -3.14 10.14
C HIS A 71 8.91 -1.73 10.75
N LEU A 72 9.45 -1.64 11.97
CA LEU A 72 9.73 -0.37 12.64
C LEU A 72 10.90 0.36 11.99
N ASP A 73 11.94 -0.38 11.59
CA ASP A 73 13.08 0.17 10.88
C ASP A 73 12.69 0.70 9.49
N ALA A 74 11.65 0.15 8.84
CA ALA A 74 11.18 0.67 7.55
C ALA A 74 10.63 2.10 7.64
N GLU A 75 10.02 2.46 8.76
CA GLU A 75 9.51 3.82 8.99
C GLU A 75 10.60 4.74 9.56
N ALA A 76 11.34 4.29 10.58
CA ALA A 76 12.27 5.14 11.31
C ALA A 76 13.67 5.23 10.70
N LYS A 77 14.12 4.17 10.01
CA LYS A 77 15.51 3.99 9.53
C LYS A 77 15.54 3.29 8.15
N PRO A 78 14.85 3.82 7.12
CA PRO A 78 14.65 3.17 5.82
C PRO A 78 15.95 2.84 5.08
N GLN A 79 17.05 3.52 5.41
CA GLN A 79 18.38 3.25 4.88
C GLN A 79 19.00 1.93 5.35
N ARG A 80 18.43 1.26 6.37
CA ARG A 80 18.99 0.00 6.92
C ARG A 80 19.00 -1.13 5.89
N PRO A 81 19.92 -2.10 6.00
CA PRO A 81 20.07 -3.20 5.04
C PRO A 81 18.78 -3.90 4.61
N ILE A 82 17.89 -4.23 5.56
CA ILE A 82 16.61 -4.90 5.25
C ILE A 82 15.59 -3.95 4.60
N PRO A 83 15.20 -2.81 5.22
CA PRO A 83 14.25 -1.89 4.60
C PRO A 83 14.71 -1.27 3.27
N SER A 84 16.01 -1.05 3.09
CA SER A 84 16.57 -0.52 1.85
C SER A 84 16.65 -1.55 0.71
N GLY A 85 16.27 -2.81 0.98
CA GLY A 85 16.30 -3.90 -0.01
C GLY A 85 17.71 -4.43 -0.33
N ARG A 86 18.75 -3.96 0.37
CA ARG A 86 20.14 -4.41 0.16
C ARG A 86 20.44 -5.78 0.78
N MET A 87 19.59 -6.23 1.71
CA MET A 87 19.60 -7.56 2.31
C MET A 87 18.15 -8.03 2.49
N SER A 88 17.82 -9.27 2.09
CA SER A 88 16.46 -9.78 2.31
C SER A 88 16.23 -10.17 3.78
N ALA A 89 14.97 -10.13 4.24
CA ALA A 89 14.62 -10.61 5.57
C ALA A 89 14.95 -12.09 5.76
N ASN A 90 14.75 -12.92 4.72
CA ASN A 90 15.12 -14.34 4.73
C ASN A 90 16.63 -14.53 4.86
N THR A 91 17.44 -13.72 4.16
CA THR A 91 18.90 -13.73 4.32
C THR A 91 19.29 -13.42 5.76
N ALA A 92 18.69 -12.39 6.38
CA ALA A 92 18.94 -12.07 7.78
C ALA A 92 18.53 -13.21 8.73
N LEU A 93 17.36 -13.83 8.51
CA LEU A 93 16.89 -14.97 9.29
C LEU A 93 17.81 -16.19 9.15
N CYS A 94 18.21 -16.53 7.92
CA CYS A 94 19.15 -17.61 7.65
C CYS A 94 20.51 -17.34 8.31
N CYS A 95 21.02 -16.11 8.26
CA CYS A 95 22.26 -15.75 8.95
C CYS A 95 22.11 -15.82 10.48
N PHE A 96 20.98 -15.37 11.05
CA PHE A 96 20.69 -15.53 12.47
C PHE A 96 20.72 -17.00 12.91
N ILE A 97 20.01 -17.87 12.17
CA ILE A 97 19.98 -19.31 12.43
C ILE A 97 21.37 -19.91 12.27
N SER A 98 22.08 -19.59 11.18
CA SER A 98 23.40 -20.14 10.88
C SER A 98 24.44 -19.77 11.93
N CYS A 99 24.48 -18.50 12.37
CA CYS A 99 25.36 -18.06 13.45
C CYS A 99 25.05 -18.76 14.77
N THR A 100 23.77 -18.96 15.08
CA THR A 100 23.31 -19.64 16.30
C THR A 100 23.68 -21.13 16.29
N VAL A 101 23.44 -21.82 15.18
CA VAL A 101 23.79 -23.24 14.99
C VAL A 101 25.30 -23.42 15.03
N ALA A 102 26.07 -22.58 14.33
CA ALA A 102 27.53 -22.63 14.38
C ALA A 102 28.06 -22.46 15.81
N GLY A 103 27.56 -21.46 16.55
CA GLY A 103 27.93 -21.27 17.96
C GLY A 103 27.53 -22.45 18.85
N GLY A 104 26.37 -23.06 18.62
CA GLY A 104 25.91 -24.27 19.31
C GLY A 104 26.81 -25.48 19.05
N LEU A 105 27.24 -25.68 17.80
CA LEU A 105 28.16 -26.76 17.42
C LEU A 105 29.53 -26.59 18.08
N PHE A 106 30.11 -25.38 18.08
CA PHE A 106 31.35 -25.10 18.83
C PHE A 106 31.19 -25.41 20.32
N SER A 107 30.04 -25.07 20.89
CA SER A 107 29.72 -25.34 22.29
C SER A 107 29.65 -26.83 22.60
N LEU A 108 29.01 -27.62 21.72
CA LEU A 108 28.95 -29.08 21.86
C LEU A 108 30.33 -29.73 21.82
N VAL A 109 31.19 -29.30 20.88
CA VAL A 109 32.53 -29.88 20.68
C VAL A 109 33.48 -29.54 21.83
N LEU A 110 33.42 -28.32 22.36
CA LEU A 110 34.39 -27.85 23.36
C LEU A 110 33.99 -28.19 24.79
N ASN A 111 32.73 -27.91 25.15
CA ASN A 111 32.15 -28.20 26.45
C ASN A 111 30.63 -28.17 26.35
N TRP A 112 30.01 -29.34 26.17
CA TRP A 112 28.56 -29.46 25.97
C TRP A 112 27.71 -28.75 27.05
N ARG A 113 28.23 -28.57 28.27
CA ARG A 113 27.52 -27.82 29.34
C ARG A 113 27.29 -26.35 28.98
N THR A 114 28.12 -25.79 28.10
CA THR A 114 27.97 -24.41 27.61
C THR A 114 26.80 -24.23 26.67
N VAL A 115 26.21 -25.32 26.14
CA VAL A 115 24.98 -25.26 25.32
C VAL A 115 23.85 -24.61 26.11
N LEU A 116 23.74 -24.87 27.42
CA LEU A 116 22.73 -24.21 28.26
C LEU A 116 22.92 -22.69 28.28
N LEU A 117 24.15 -22.20 28.38
CA LEU A 117 24.43 -20.76 28.33
C LEU A 117 24.07 -20.17 26.95
N VAL A 118 24.32 -20.89 25.87
CA VAL A 118 23.93 -20.47 24.51
C VAL A 118 22.42 -20.43 24.36
N LEU A 119 21.69 -21.42 24.87
CA LEU A 119 20.22 -21.44 24.84
C LEU A 119 19.62 -20.32 25.69
N VAL A 120 20.17 -20.04 26.87
CA VAL A 120 19.75 -18.92 27.71
C VAL A 120 20.06 -17.59 27.02
N ALA A 121 21.23 -17.44 26.38
CA ALA A 121 21.58 -16.24 25.63
C ALA A 121 20.68 -16.04 24.39
N LEU A 122 20.31 -17.11 23.70
CA LEU A 122 19.36 -17.09 22.58
C LEU A 122 17.96 -16.67 23.05
N ALA A 123 17.46 -17.30 24.12
CA ALA A 123 16.17 -16.96 24.71
C ALA A 123 16.15 -15.51 25.20
N ALA A 124 17.23 -15.03 25.83
CA ALA A 124 17.40 -13.64 26.23
C ALA A 124 17.44 -12.70 25.02
N GLY A 125 18.12 -13.05 23.94
CA GLY A 125 18.18 -12.24 22.71
C GLY A 125 16.84 -12.12 21.98
N VAL A 126 16.10 -13.23 21.87
CA VAL A 126 14.75 -13.25 21.28
C VAL A 126 13.77 -12.48 22.16
N SER A 127 13.71 -12.79 23.46
CA SER A 127 12.79 -12.12 24.41
C SER A 127 13.12 -10.64 24.60
N TYR A 128 14.39 -10.23 24.50
CA TYR A 128 14.76 -8.83 24.43
C TYR A 128 14.03 -8.14 23.27
N SER A 129 14.14 -8.70 22.07
CA SER A 129 13.61 -8.10 20.84
C SER A 129 12.08 -8.10 20.80
N THR A 130 11.43 -9.13 21.34
CA THR A 130 9.96 -9.29 21.25
C THR A 130 9.19 -8.81 22.47
N VAL A 131 9.81 -8.73 23.65
CA VAL A 131 9.10 -8.50 24.93
C VAL A 131 9.72 -7.38 25.76
N PHE A 132 11.03 -7.41 26.02
CA PHE A 132 11.64 -6.56 27.06
C PHE A 132 12.12 -5.20 26.55
N LYS A 133 12.49 -5.07 25.27
CA LYS A 133 12.97 -3.81 24.66
C LYS A 133 11.97 -2.67 24.84
N ALA A 134 10.68 -2.98 24.89
CA ALA A 134 9.58 -2.02 25.04
C ALA A 134 9.26 -1.61 26.49
N ARG A 135 9.91 -2.21 27.51
CA ARG A 135 9.38 -2.22 28.89
C ARG A 135 10.40 -1.76 29.94
N GLY A 136 10.33 -0.48 30.30
CA GLY A 136 11.07 0.09 31.43
C GLY A 136 12.57 -0.21 31.36
N LEU A 137 13.15 -0.65 32.48
CA LEU A 137 14.58 -0.98 32.59
C LEU A 137 14.90 -2.42 32.17
N SER A 138 13.87 -3.26 32.00
CA SER A 138 14.04 -4.71 31.78
C SER A 138 14.83 -5.02 30.49
N GLY A 139 14.58 -4.28 29.41
CA GLY A 139 15.33 -4.41 28.16
C GLY A 139 16.83 -4.15 28.35
N ASN A 140 17.21 -3.13 29.12
CA ASN A 140 18.62 -2.80 29.37
C ASN A 140 19.31 -3.88 30.22
N ILE A 141 18.61 -4.41 31.23
CA ILE A 141 19.11 -5.46 32.11
C ILE A 141 19.31 -6.77 31.34
N VAL A 142 18.32 -7.19 30.54
CA VAL A 142 18.41 -8.41 29.71
C VAL A 142 19.53 -8.27 28.69
N ARG A 143 19.68 -7.10 28.06
CA ARG A 143 20.75 -6.86 27.09
C ARG A 143 22.13 -6.99 27.73
N GLY A 144 22.35 -6.37 28.88
CA GLY A 144 23.63 -6.49 29.58
C GLY A 144 23.89 -7.93 30.05
N GLY A 145 22.87 -8.68 30.43
CA GLY A 145 22.99 -10.08 30.87
C GLY A 145 23.62 -10.99 29.80
N MET A 146 23.39 -10.69 28.52
CA MET A 146 24.03 -11.42 27.40
C MET A 146 25.56 -11.32 27.43
N THR A 147 26.13 -10.18 27.90
CA THR A 147 27.58 -10.01 28.01
C THR A 147 28.17 -10.72 29.21
N ALA A 148 27.43 -10.83 30.31
CA ALA A 148 27.81 -11.70 31.43
C ALA A 148 27.84 -13.17 30.99
N LEU A 149 26.85 -13.62 30.22
CA LEU A 149 26.83 -14.97 29.65
C LEU A 149 28.01 -15.21 28.70
N ALA A 150 28.43 -14.21 27.91
CA ALA A 150 29.62 -14.31 27.07
C ALA A 150 30.91 -14.51 27.89
N PHE A 151 31.05 -13.77 29.00
CA PHE A 151 32.20 -13.92 29.91
C PHE A 151 32.24 -15.33 30.54
N LEU A 152 31.10 -15.80 31.04
CA LEU A 152 30.97 -17.13 31.65
C LEU A 152 31.18 -18.24 30.62
N TYR A 153 30.67 -18.07 29.40
CA TYR A 153 30.93 -18.97 28.28
C TYR A 153 32.42 -19.10 28.03
N GLY A 154 33.12 -17.96 27.93
CA GLY A 154 34.58 -17.91 27.79
C GLY A 154 35.31 -18.71 28.85
N ALA A 155 35.00 -18.47 30.13
CA ALA A 155 35.58 -19.23 31.24
C ALA A 155 35.29 -20.74 31.13
N MET A 156 34.11 -21.12 30.64
CA MET A 156 33.71 -22.51 30.46
C MET A 156 34.25 -23.19 29.19
N THR A 157 34.90 -22.44 28.29
CA THR A 157 35.66 -23.08 27.19
C THR A 157 36.93 -23.77 27.68
N VAL A 158 37.43 -23.34 28.86
CA VAL A 158 38.64 -23.88 29.49
C VAL A 158 38.36 -24.63 30.78
N SER A 159 37.18 -24.42 31.40
CA SER A 159 36.72 -25.09 32.63
C SER A 159 35.40 -25.81 32.44
N ALA A 160 35.14 -26.91 33.17
CA ALA A 160 33.87 -27.64 33.06
C ALA A 160 32.65 -26.82 33.52
N TYR A 161 32.83 -26.02 34.58
CA TYR A 161 31.84 -25.13 35.19
C TYR A 161 32.46 -23.73 35.33
N PRO A 162 31.65 -22.66 35.42
CA PRO A 162 32.20 -21.32 35.63
C PRO A 162 32.85 -21.27 37.02
N PRO A 163 34.14 -20.90 37.13
CA PRO A 163 34.80 -20.81 38.42
C PRO A 163 34.08 -19.82 39.35
N ALA A 164 33.78 -20.23 40.58
CA ALA A 164 32.98 -19.42 41.51
C ALA A 164 33.55 -18.01 41.74
N ARG A 165 34.88 -17.87 41.75
CA ARG A 165 35.57 -16.58 41.91
C ARG A 165 35.39 -15.64 40.71
N LEU A 166 35.00 -16.15 39.54
CA LEU A 166 34.75 -15.36 38.33
C LEU A 166 33.28 -14.90 38.22
N LEU A 167 32.35 -15.50 38.98
CA LEU A 167 30.93 -15.11 38.95
C LEU A 167 30.71 -13.61 39.28
N PRO A 168 31.37 -13.03 40.30
CA PRO A 168 31.26 -11.59 40.55
C PRO A 168 31.76 -10.76 39.36
N LEU A 169 32.84 -11.19 38.69
CA LEU A 169 33.40 -10.44 37.57
C LEU A 169 32.50 -10.44 36.33
N ALA A 170 31.60 -11.41 36.17
CA ALA A 170 30.58 -11.37 35.14
C ALA A 170 29.63 -10.16 35.30
N LEU A 171 29.40 -9.70 36.54
CA LEU A 171 28.57 -8.53 36.83
C LEU A 171 29.21 -7.23 36.34
N VAL A 172 30.55 -7.16 36.21
CA VAL A 172 31.25 -5.99 35.64
C VAL A 172 30.72 -5.70 34.25
N PHE A 173 30.69 -6.73 33.39
CA PHE A 173 30.23 -6.61 32.01
C PHE A 173 28.71 -6.39 31.94
N TRP A 174 27.95 -7.07 32.81
CA TRP A 174 26.50 -6.87 32.90
C TRP A 174 26.13 -5.42 33.18
N LEU A 175 26.67 -4.86 34.26
CA LEU A 175 26.36 -3.52 34.72
C LEU A 175 26.81 -2.47 33.70
N HIS A 176 28.02 -2.64 33.14
CA HIS A 176 28.54 -1.70 32.14
C HIS A 176 27.69 -1.71 30.86
N ASP A 177 27.35 -2.88 30.30
CA ASP A 177 26.58 -2.93 29.04
C ASP A 177 25.12 -2.53 29.24
N ALA A 178 24.53 -2.84 30.41
CA ALA A 178 23.20 -2.32 30.79
C ALA A 178 23.20 -0.78 30.86
N ALA A 179 24.23 -0.17 31.44
CA ALA A 179 24.38 1.28 31.49
C ALA A 179 24.55 1.90 30.09
N SER A 180 25.44 1.32 29.27
CA SER A 180 25.67 1.77 27.89
C SER A 180 24.39 1.71 27.06
N ASN A 181 23.62 0.63 27.20
CA ASN A 181 22.35 0.46 26.51
C ASN A 181 21.29 1.48 27.00
N LEU A 182 21.27 1.79 28.29
CA LEU A 182 20.38 2.81 28.85
C LEU A 182 20.69 4.22 28.34
N VAL A 183 21.98 4.58 28.21
CA VAL A 183 22.39 5.83 27.53
C VAL A 183 21.97 5.82 26.05
N GLY A 184 22.03 4.66 25.40
CA GLY A 184 21.48 4.45 24.06
C GLY A 184 19.97 4.73 23.96
N ALA A 185 19.18 4.42 25.00
CA ALA A 185 17.75 4.73 25.06
C ALA A 185 17.48 6.23 25.29
N VAL A 186 18.32 6.93 26.06
CA VAL A 186 18.22 8.40 26.23
C VAL A 186 18.35 9.16 24.91
N ARG A 187 19.11 8.60 23.97
CA ARG A 187 19.28 9.13 22.62
C ARG A 187 18.01 9.02 21.75
N ASP A 188 17.19 7.99 21.95
CA ASP A 188 16.06 7.64 21.05
C ASP A 188 14.67 7.81 21.71
N ILE A 189 14.57 8.61 22.79
CA ILE A 189 13.32 8.80 23.55
C ILE A 189 12.12 9.16 22.66
N GLU A 190 12.30 10.08 21.70
CA GLU A 190 11.21 10.51 20.83
C GLU A 190 10.82 9.43 19.80
N GLY A 191 11.81 8.67 19.30
CA GLY A 191 11.56 7.53 18.41
C GLY A 191 10.84 6.40 19.14
N ASP A 192 11.30 6.07 20.34
CA ASP A 192 10.69 5.07 21.22
C ASP A 192 9.23 5.45 21.56
N ARG A 193 8.97 6.72 21.89
CA ARG A 193 7.62 7.22 22.18
C ARG A 193 6.69 7.10 20.97
N LYS A 194 7.15 7.48 19.77
CA LYS A 194 6.37 7.34 18.54
C LYS A 194 6.08 5.89 18.17
N GLY A 195 7.03 4.98 18.44
CA GLY A 195 6.87 3.54 18.25
C GLY A 195 6.05 2.84 19.34
N GLY A 196 5.49 3.57 20.32
CA GLY A 196 4.71 3.01 21.42
C GLY A 196 5.53 2.28 22.48
N TYR A 197 6.86 2.46 22.50
CA TYR A 197 7.75 1.84 23.48
C TYR A 197 7.82 2.63 24.79
N LEU A 198 7.54 1.95 25.90
CA LEU A 198 7.56 2.51 27.25
C LEU A 198 8.92 2.23 27.93
N THR A 199 10.02 2.65 27.30
CA THR A 199 11.37 2.46 27.83
C THR A 199 11.59 3.26 29.13
N PHE A 200 12.62 2.90 29.92
CA PHE A 200 12.90 3.60 31.18
C PHE A 200 13.08 5.11 30.97
N ALA A 201 13.78 5.49 29.89
CA ALA A 201 14.02 6.88 29.54
C ALA A 201 12.75 7.62 29.07
N VAL A 202 11.80 6.93 28.43
CA VAL A 202 10.48 7.49 28.07
C VAL A 202 9.64 7.74 29.32
N ASN A 203 9.59 6.79 30.26
CA ASN A 203 8.73 6.88 31.45
C ASN A 203 9.27 7.83 32.53
N HIS A 204 10.59 7.91 32.71
CA HIS A 204 11.21 8.65 33.83
C HIS A 204 12.09 9.82 33.36
N GLY A 205 12.21 10.04 32.05
CA GLY A 205 13.00 11.11 31.46
C GLY A 205 14.52 10.82 31.41
N SER A 206 15.21 11.66 30.65
CA SER A 206 16.66 11.57 30.42
C SER A 206 17.50 11.73 31.69
N SER A 207 17.06 12.59 32.62
CA SER A 207 17.77 12.84 33.89
C SER A 207 17.79 11.62 34.79
N ALA A 208 16.65 10.92 34.95
CA ALA A 208 16.57 9.69 35.74
C ALA A 208 17.37 8.56 35.09
N ALA A 209 17.25 8.39 33.77
CA ALA A 209 18.01 7.40 33.02
C ALA A 209 19.54 7.63 33.14
N THR A 210 19.99 8.89 33.11
CA THR A 210 21.41 9.26 33.29
C THR A 210 21.92 8.94 34.69
N ARG A 211 21.12 9.18 35.74
CA ARG A 211 21.46 8.78 37.12
C ARG A 211 21.61 7.27 37.25
N VAL A 212 20.65 6.50 36.72
CA VAL A 212 20.70 5.03 36.77
C VAL A 212 21.90 4.50 35.98
N ALA A 213 22.16 5.03 34.79
CA ALA A 213 23.34 4.64 34.01
C ALA A 213 24.65 4.93 34.76
N SER A 214 24.74 6.07 35.46
CA SER A 214 25.92 6.42 36.25
C SER A 214 26.12 5.48 37.45
N LEU A 215 25.03 5.09 38.12
CA LEU A 215 25.07 4.13 39.23
C LEU A 215 25.57 2.76 38.75
N LEU A 216 25.04 2.28 37.62
CA LEU A 216 25.45 1.02 37.01
C LEU A 216 26.92 1.04 36.59
N LEU A 217 27.40 2.12 35.95
CA LEU A 217 28.82 2.28 35.59
C LEU A 217 29.71 2.31 36.83
N THR A 218 29.31 3.04 37.87
CA THR A 218 30.06 3.12 39.13
C THR A 218 30.19 1.73 39.75
N GLY A 219 29.10 0.95 39.78
CA GLY A 219 29.11 -0.43 40.24
C GLY A 219 30.04 -1.33 39.41
N ALA A 220 30.02 -1.19 38.09
CA ALA A 220 30.90 -1.95 37.19
C ALA A 220 32.39 -1.67 37.47
N TYR A 221 32.78 -0.40 37.56
CA TYR A 221 34.18 -0.02 37.79
C TYR A 221 34.65 -0.29 39.22
N ALA A 222 33.79 -0.14 40.22
CA ALA A 222 34.10 -0.53 41.60
C ALA A 222 34.40 -2.03 41.68
N LEU A 223 33.61 -2.86 40.99
CA LEU A 223 33.81 -4.30 40.97
C LEU A 223 35.04 -4.71 40.14
N ALA A 224 35.33 -4.00 39.05
CA ALA A 224 36.56 -4.19 38.29
C ALA A 224 37.81 -3.81 39.10
N LEU A 225 37.75 -2.72 39.88
CA LEU A 225 38.82 -2.30 40.80
C LEU A 225 39.05 -3.35 41.91
N ALA A 226 37.99 -4.02 42.37
CA ALA A 226 38.07 -5.08 43.37
C ALA A 226 38.58 -6.42 42.79
N ALA A 227 38.72 -6.58 41.47
CA ALA A 227 39.05 -7.85 40.85
C ALA A 227 40.37 -8.49 41.34
N PRO A 228 41.47 -7.76 41.56
CA PRO A 228 42.70 -8.31 42.14
C PRO A 228 42.49 -8.96 43.51
N ALA A 229 41.69 -8.32 44.37
CA ALA A 229 41.34 -8.87 45.68
C ALA A 229 40.43 -10.10 45.56
N ILE A 230 39.41 -10.06 44.69
CA ILE A 230 38.47 -11.16 44.47
C ILE A 230 39.19 -12.42 43.96
N LEU A 231 40.16 -12.26 43.05
CA LEU A 231 40.90 -13.37 42.46
C LEU A 231 42.16 -13.75 43.26
N GLY A 232 42.56 -12.94 44.24
CA GLY A 232 43.83 -13.12 44.95
C GLY A 232 45.05 -12.99 44.03
N ARG A 233 45.00 -12.08 43.05
CA ARG A 233 46.06 -11.86 42.05
C ARG A 233 46.68 -10.47 42.21
N PRO A 234 48.00 -10.31 41.97
CA PRO A 234 48.64 -9.01 42.07
C PRO A 234 48.17 -8.06 40.97
N TRP A 235 48.25 -6.77 41.27
CA TRP A 235 48.08 -5.71 40.28
C TRP A 235 49.15 -5.82 39.19
N ARG A 236 48.76 -5.54 37.95
CA ARG A 236 49.69 -5.31 36.83
C ARG A 236 49.48 -3.90 36.29
N THR A 237 50.58 -3.27 35.87
CA THR A 237 50.57 -1.90 35.33
C THR A 237 49.62 -1.79 34.13
N GLY A 238 49.65 -2.75 33.20
CA GLY A 238 48.75 -2.77 32.04
C GLY A 238 47.27 -2.81 32.42
N PHE A 239 46.90 -3.65 33.39
CA PHE A 239 45.52 -3.71 33.92
C PHE A 239 45.10 -2.37 34.54
N ALA A 240 45.93 -1.80 35.41
CA ALA A 240 45.63 -0.54 36.09
C ALA A 240 45.47 0.63 35.11
N VAL A 241 46.41 0.78 34.16
CA VAL A 241 46.37 1.85 33.14
C VAL A 241 45.09 1.75 32.31
N MET A 242 44.76 0.56 31.81
CA MET A 242 43.57 0.38 30.98
C MET A 242 42.27 0.57 31.75
N LEU A 243 42.22 0.14 33.01
CA LEU A 243 41.06 0.35 33.86
C LEU A 243 40.82 1.85 34.13
N VAL A 244 41.89 2.63 34.37
CA VAL A 244 41.81 4.09 34.53
C VAL A 244 41.34 4.74 33.23
N LEU A 245 41.89 4.35 32.07
CA LEU A 245 41.48 4.89 30.78
C LEU A 245 40.00 4.58 30.47
N ALA A 246 39.54 3.36 30.79
CA ALA A 246 38.14 2.97 30.66
C ALA A 246 37.24 3.83 31.58
N ALA A 247 37.57 3.92 32.87
CA ALA A 247 36.78 4.70 33.83
C ALA A 247 36.73 6.20 33.47
N ALA A 248 37.86 6.79 33.08
CA ALA A 248 37.94 8.18 32.63
C ALA A 248 37.08 8.40 31.38
N SER A 249 37.13 7.49 30.41
CA SER A 249 36.31 7.57 29.19
C SER A 249 34.82 7.50 29.52
N ALA A 250 34.39 6.58 30.40
CA ALA A 250 33.00 6.49 30.82
C ALA A 250 32.52 7.74 31.58
N ALA A 251 33.36 8.30 32.47
CA ALA A 251 33.03 9.52 33.20
C ALA A 251 32.88 10.73 32.25
N LEU A 252 33.80 10.88 31.29
CA LEU A 252 33.73 11.91 30.25
C LEU A 252 32.51 11.76 29.35
N ALA A 253 32.05 10.52 29.11
CA ALA A 253 30.85 10.26 28.32
C ALA A 253 29.57 10.71 29.02
N VAL A 254 29.41 10.37 30.30
CA VAL A 254 28.14 10.55 31.02
C VAL A 254 28.05 11.91 31.73
N GLY A 255 29.19 12.49 32.13
CA GLY A 255 29.24 13.79 32.82
C GLY A 255 28.46 14.92 32.12
N PRO A 256 28.61 15.13 30.80
CA PRO A 256 27.86 16.16 30.06
C PRO A 256 26.33 15.97 30.09
N LEU A 257 25.84 14.73 30.18
CA LEU A 257 24.40 14.42 30.14
C LEU A 257 23.65 14.95 31.37
N PHE A 258 24.34 15.21 32.48
CA PHE A 258 23.74 15.81 33.67
C PHE A 258 23.40 17.30 33.50
N ARG A 259 24.03 18.00 32.54
CA ARG A 259 23.90 19.46 32.37
C ARG A 259 22.89 19.88 31.29
N LEU A 260 22.33 18.92 30.56
CA LEU A 260 21.51 19.18 29.38
C LEU A 260 20.05 18.80 29.66
N ALA A 261 19.26 19.78 30.13
CA ALA A 261 17.82 19.64 30.34
C ALA A 261 17.08 20.15 29.08
N GLY A 262 16.62 19.23 28.22
CA GLY A 262 15.80 19.57 27.04
C GLY A 262 16.15 18.75 25.81
N GLU A 263 17.23 19.10 25.11
CA GLU A 263 17.65 18.42 23.87
C GLU A 263 18.81 17.43 24.11
N THR A 264 18.49 16.17 24.40
CA THR A 264 19.52 15.17 24.77
C THR A 264 19.99 14.26 23.64
N ARG A 265 19.46 14.38 22.41
CA ARG A 265 19.72 13.43 21.31
C ARG A 265 21.18 13.37 20.84
N ARG A 266 21.76 14.50 20.41
CA ARG A 266 23.18 14.57 19.98
C ARG A 266 24.16 14.31 21.13
N PRO A 267 23.98 14.91 22.31
CA PRO A 267 24.84 14.62 23.46
C PRO A 267 24.81 13.15 23.88
N ALA A 268 23.63 12.52 23.95
CA ALA A 268 23.52 11.09 24.26
C ALA A 268 24.09 10.19 23.14
N TYR A 269 24.04 10.63 21.88
CA TYR A 269 24.73 9.95 20.79
C TYR A 269 26.25 9.90 21.02
N HIS A 270 26.88 11.04 21.30
CA HIS A 270 28.33 11.11 21.56
C HIS A 270 28.72 10.37 22.84
N ALA A 271 27.92 10.49 23.90
CA ALA A 271 28.11 9.72 25.13
C ALA A 271 28.10 8.21 24.88
N HIS A 272 27.09 7.70 24.15
CA HIS A 272 27.02 6.29 23.78
C HIS A 272 28.18 5.88 22.86
N GLU A 273 28.70 6.80 22.03
CA GLU A 273 29.88 6.56 21.21
C GLU A 273 31.15 6.35 22.03
N VAL A 274 31.38 7.18 23.04
CA VAL A 274 32.51 7.02 23.96
C VAL A 274 32.34 5.79 24.85
N LEU A 275 31.12 5.45 25.28
CA LEU A 275 30.86 4.23 26.06
C LEU A 275 31.14 2.93 25.29
N VAL A 276 30.91 2.92 23.96
CA VAL A 276 31.30 1.80 23.08
C VAL A 276 32.81 1.61 23.03
N PHE A 277 33.58 2.68 23.15
CA PHE A 277 35.04 2.61 23.26
C PHE A 277 35.47 2.16 24.66
N SER A 278 34.85 2.74 25.70
CA SER A 278 35.10 2.45 27.10
C SER A 278 35.01 0.96 27.44
N ARG A 279 34.00 0.26 26.90
CA ARG A 279 33.83 -1.19 27.14
C ARG A 279 34.92 -2.06 26.51
N ILE A 280 35.53 -1.63 25.39
CA ILE A 280 36.67 -2.33 24.78
C ILE A 280 37.88 -2.22 25.72
N LEU A 281 38.14 -1.03 26.24
CA LEU A 281 39.21 -0.80 27.21
C LEU A 281 38.99 -1.61 28.50
N LEU A 282 37.75 -1.67 28.98
CA LEU A 282 37.38 -2.45 30.16
C LEU A 282 37.62 -3.95 29.96
N ALA A 283 37.09 -4.55 28.88
CA ALA A 283 37.33 -5.95 28.57
C ALA A 283 38.82 -6.23 28.31
N GLY A 284 39.48 -5.33 27.60
CA GLY A 284 40.90 -5.38 27.32
C GLY A 284 41.78 -5.32 28.56
N ALA A 285 41.39 -4.58 29.60
CA ALA A 285 42.12 -4.56 30.87
C ALA A 285 42.25 -5.98 31.43
N PHE A 286 41.15 -6.75 31.47
CA PHE A 286 41.18 -8.14 31.96
C PHE A 286 42.00 -9.08 31.07
N VAL A 287 42.02 -8.86 29.75
CA VAL A 287 42.86 -9.62 28.81
C VAL A 287 44.35 -9.32 29.02
N VAL A 288 44.72 -8.04 29.13
CA VAL A 288 46.11 -7.59 29.37
C VAL A 288 46.60 -7.96 30.78
N TRP A 289 45.69 -8.15 31.73
CA TRP A 289 46.07 -8.59 33.07
C TRP A 289 46.67 -10.00 33.09
N THR A 290 46.32 -10.84 32.12
CA THR A 290 46.65 -12.27 32.13
C THR A 290 47.54 -12.70 30.98
N LEU A 291 47.27 -12.24 29.76
CA LEU A 291 48.16 -12.47 28.64
C LEU A 291 49.49 -11.72 28.81
N ASP A 292 50.51 -12.17 28.10
CA ASP A 292 51.85 -11.58 28.13
C ASP A 292 51.83 -10.10 27.70
N ASP A 293 52.91 -9.38 28.03
CA ASP A 293 53.03 -7.94 27.80
C ASP A 293 53.04 -7.56 26.30
N GLY A 294 53.10 -8.55 25.39
CA GLY A 294 53.06 -8.35 23.94
C GLY A 294 51.69 -8.63 23.30
N VAL A 295 51.12 -9.83 23.50
CA VAL A 295 49.91 -10.27 22.78
C VAL A 295 48.67 -9.58 23.33
N GLY A 296 48.54 -9.46 24.65
CA GLY A 296 47.40 -8.79 25.28
C GLY A 296 47.19 -7.37 24.75
N PRO A 297 48.20 -6.48 24.86
CA PRO A 297 48.10 -5.11 24.37
C PRO A 297 47.85 -5.02 22.86
N LEU A 298 48.51 -5.88 22.06
CA LEU A 298 48.31 -5.94 20.62
C LEU A 298 46.85 -6.25 20.24
N LEU A 299 46.25 -7.24 20.91
CA LEU A 299 44.84 -7.61 20.69
C LEU A 299 43.91 -6.44 21.02
N VAL A 300 44.18 -5.72 22.11
CA VAL A 300 43.33 -4.59 22.49
C VAL A 300 43.52 -3.41 21.54
N VAL A 301 44.75 -3.09 21.13
CA VAL A 301 45.00 -2.05 20.11
C VAL A 301 44.29 -2.39 18.81
N ALA A 302 44.37 -3.64 18.35
CA ALA A 302 43.67 -4.10 17.15
C ALA A 302 42.14 -3.97 17.29
N ALA A 303 41.56 -4.45 18.39
CA ALA A 303 40.12 -4.34 18.65
C ALA A 303 39.66 -2.88 18.77
N THR A 304 40.47 -2.04 19.40
CA THR A 304 40.21 -0.60 19.59
C THR A 304 40.26 0.13 18.25
N GLY A 305 41.28 -0.12 17.42
CA GLY A 305 41.43 0.43 16.08
C GLY A 305 40.30 -0.01 15.13
N ALA A 306 39.95 -1.30 15.16
CA ALA A 306 38.83 -1.82 14.39
C ALA A 306 37.49 -1.22 14.84
N THR A 307 37.29 -1.06 16.16
CA THR A 307 36.10 -0.43 16.72
C THR A 307 36.00 1.03 16.31
N TRP A 308 37.06 1.82 16.50
CA TRP A 308 37.08 3.23 16.12
C TRP A 308 36.91 3.43 14.61
N GLY A 309 37.67 2.68 13.80
CA GLY A 309 37.61 2.78 12.35
C GLY A 309 36.21 2.47 11.81
N SER A 310 35.61 1.36 12.25
CA SER A 310 34.26 0.99 11.81
C SER A 310 33.17 1.92 12.35
N GLN A 311 33.34 2.45 13.57
CA GLN A 311 32.43 3.42 14.16
C GLN A 311 32.42 4.73 13.35
N ARG A 312 33.58 5.27 13.00
CA ARG A 312 33.71 6.48 12.18
C ARG A 312 33.18 6.29 10.75
N GLN A 313 33.35 5.11 10.17
CA GLN A 313 32.95 4.86 8.78
C GLN A 313 31.45 4.51 8.62
N LEU A 314 30.89 3.78 9.57
CA LEU A 314 29.55 3.20 9.44
C LEU A 314 28.49 3.94 10.26
N ARG A 315 28.81 4.40 11.48
CA ARG A 315 27.79 4.80 12.46
C ARG A 315 27.06 6.10 12.10
N GLU A 316 27.74 7.09 11.51
CA GLU A 316 27.07 8.30 11.00
C GLU A 316 26.15 7.99 9.81
N ARG A 317 26.60 7.13 8.88
CA ARG A 317 25.79 6.69 7.73
C ARG A 317 24.59 5.86 8.16
N TYR A 318 24.74 5.09 9.23
CA TYR A 318 23.73 4.23 9.79
C TYR A 318 22.67 5.00 10.59
N GLU A 319 23.06 6.06 11.31
CA GLU A 319 22.17 6.79 12.24
C GLU A 319 21.69 8.17 11.79
N PHE A 320 22.44 8.90 10.97
CA PHE A 320 22.14 10.29 10.62
C PHE A 320 22.04 10.56 9.11
N ARG A 321 22.16 9.53 8.27
CA ARG A 321 21.95 9.72 6.83
C ARG A 321 20.46 9.90 6.54
N THR A 322 20.00 11.13 6.65
CA THR A 322 18.92 11.63 5.80
C THR A 322 19.39 11.48 4.34
N ALA A 323 18.46 11.12 3.46
CA ALA A 323 18.73 11.08 2.02
C ALA A 323 19.48 12.35 1.62
N GLN A 324 20.75 12.23 1.21
CA GLN A 324 21.47 13.39 0.72
C GLN A 324 21.02 13.69 -0.70
N PRO A 325 20.82 14.97 -1.04
CA PRO A 325 20.68 15.41 -2.41
C PRO A 325 21.97 15.07 -3.17
N SER A 326 21.83 14.55 -4.38
CA SER A 326 22.97 14.28 -5.26
C SER A 326 23.79 15.57 -5.46
N THR A 327 25.08 15.48 -5.14
CA THR A 327 26.06 16.57 -5.25
C THR A 327 26.19 17.05 -6.69
N ALA A 328 25.65 18.24 -6.98
CA ALA A 328 25.98 19.00 -8.18
C ALA A 328 27.12 19.97 -7.86
N GLY A 329 28.14 19.97 -8.74
CA GLY A 329 29.18 20.98 -8.77
C GLY A 329 28.59 22.37 -9.01
N SER A 330 29.26 23.35 -8.41
CA SER A 330 29.03 24.78 -8.55
C SER A 330 28.99 25.24 -10.01
N THR A 331 27.89 25.87 -10.43
CA THR A 331 27.88 27.10 -11.25
C THR A 331 26.46 27.67 -11.35
N GLY A 332 26.28 28.95 -10.95
CA GLY A 332 25.23 29.84 -11.47
C GLY A 332 23.82 29.69 -10.91
N GLY A 333 23.59 30.10 -9.65
CA GLY A 333 22.24 30.32 -9.13
C GLY A 333 21.57 31.50 -9.84
N SER A 334 20.47 31.24 -10.56
CA SER A 334 19.53 32.29 -10.99
C SER A 334 18.41 32.41 -9.96
N ALA A 335 17.90 33.63 -9.78
CA ALA A 335 16.87 34.04 -8.80
C ALA A 335 15.53 33.27 -8.84
N ALA A 336 15.40 32.22 -9.66
CA ALA A 336 14.21 31.38 -9.75
C ALA A 336 14.06 30.36 -8.60
N ASP A 337 15.13 30.06 -7.86
CA ASP A 337 15.13 29.04 -6.78
C ASP A 337 15.00 29.63 -5.36
N SER A 338 14.96 30.96 -5.20
CA SER A 338 15.02 31.61 -3.88
C SER A 338 13.67 31.90 -3.21
N GLY A 339 12.55 31.35 -3.71
CA GLY A 339 11.23 31.53 -3.10
C GLY A 339 10.69 32.98 -3.08
N ALA A 340 11.34 33.93 -3.76
CA ALA A 340 10.91 35.32 -3.83
C ALA A 340 9.79 35.53 -4.90
N PRO A 341 8.91 36.53 -4.75
CA PRO A 341 7.89 36.86 -5.76
C PRO A 341 8.52 37.27 -7.10
N LEU A 342 8.00 36.76 -8.21
CA LEU A 342 8.51 37.04 -9.57
C LEU A 342 8.05 38.43 -10.05
N SER A 343 8.93 39.32 -10.49
CA SER A 343 8.53 40.64 -11.02
C SER A 343 7.75 40.54 -12.35
N PRO A 344 6.84 41.50 -12.65
CA PRO A 344 6.09 41.54 -13.92
C PRO A 344 6.96 41.55 -15.18
N GLU A 345 8.09 42.27 -15.19
CA GLU A 345 9.03 42.23 -16.32
C GLU A 345 9.67 40.85 -16.49
N ALA A 346 10.06 40.18 -15.40
CA ALA A 346 10.70 38.85 -15.47
C ALA A 346 9.76 37.78 -16.07
N VAL A 347 8.46 37.85 -15.75
CA VAL A 347 7.44 36.98 -16.35
C VAL A 347 7.33 37.21 -17.86
N ARG A 348 7.24 38.48 -18.29
CA ARG A 348 7.12 38.82 -19.72
C ARG A 348 8.37 38.43 -20.52
N ASP A 349 9.55 38.67 -19.98
CA ASP A 349 10.82 38.30 -20.61
C ASP A 349 10.98 36.78 -20.75
N PHE A 350 10.55 36.02 -19.74
CA PHE A 350 10.54 34.56 -19.82
C PHE A 350 9.60 34.08 -20.93
N VAL A 351 8.37 34.60 -20.98
CA VAL A 351 7.39 34.20 -22.00
C VAL A 351 7.94 34.48 -23.40
N ARG A 352 8.57 35.64 -23.63
CA ARG A 352 9.22 35.95 -24.92
C ARG A 352 10.29 34.92 -25.29
N ARG A 353 11.17 34.53 -24.34
CA ARG A 353 12.22 33.52 -24.59
C ARG A 353 11.62 32.16 -24.96
N GLN A 354 10.59 31.71 -24.24
CA GLN A 354 9.96 30.43 -24.54
C GLN A 354 9.21 30.42 -25.87
N LEU A 355 8.55 31.52 -26.23
CA LEU A 355 7.90 31.66 -27.53
C LEU A 355 8.91 31.60 -28.68
N ALA A 356 10.10 32.19 -28.50
CA ALA A 356 11.18 32.09 -29.48
C ALA A 356 11.67 30.63 -29.66
N VAL A 357 11.80 29.88 -28.57
CA VAL A 357 12.15 28.44 -28.61
C VAL A 357 11.05 27.61 -29.27
N LEU A 358 9.79 27.84 -28.92
CA LEU A 358 8.65 27.11 -29.49
C LEU A 358 8.46 27.37 -30.99
N ASN A 359 8.53 28.63 -31.41
CA ASN A 359 8.33 28.99 -32.82
C ASN A 359 9.52 28.60 -33.72
N SER A 360 10.70 28.30 -33.15
CA SER A 360 11.87 27.83 -33.90
C SER A 360 11.90 26.31 -34.10
N HIS A 361 11.05 25.53 -33.43
CA HIS A 361 10.95 24.08 -33.61
C HIS A 361 9.82 23.71 -34.59
N GLU A 362 10.19 23.28 -35.80
CA GLU A 362 9.21 22.80 -36.79
C GLU A 362 8.42 21.60 -36.24
N GLY A 363 7.10 21.63 -36.40
CA GLY A 363 6.19 20.56 -35.97
C GLY A 363 5.77 20.61 -34.49
N ALA A 364 6.43 21.38 -33.62
CA ALA A 364 6.10 21.49 -32.18
C ALA A 364 4.66 22.00 -31.93
N LEU A 365 4.15 22.83 -32.83
CA LEU A 365 2.82 23.44 -32.76
C LEU A 365 1.89 22.93 -33.87
N SER A 366 2.22 21.82 -34.53
CA SER A 366 1.39 21.20 -35.59
C SER A 366 -0.03 20.88 -35.11
N GLY A 367 -0.16 20.50 -33.84
CA GLY A 367 -1.45 20.30 -33.17
C GLY A 367 -2.27 21.58 -32.97
N LEU A 368 -1.78 22.76 -33.33
CA LEU A 368 -2.52 24.03 -33.26
C LEU A 368 -2.89 24.57 -34.65
N ALA A 369 -2.64 23.81 -35.73
CA ALA A 369 -3.05 24.20 -37.07
C ALA A 369 -4.57 24.44 -37.13
N GLY A 370 -4.98 25.59 -37.71
CA GLY A 370 -6.37 26.02 -37.78
C GLY A 370 -6.99 26.49 -36.45
N TRP A 371 -6.22 26.56 -35.36
CA TRP A 371 -6.71 27.04 -34.06
C TRP A 371 -6.29 28.49 -33.81
N GLU A 372 -7.17 29.42 -34.19
CA GLU A 372 -6.95 30.86 -34.02
C GLU A 372 -7.65 31.40 -32.77
N ARG A 373 -6.87 31.76 -31.74
CA ARG A 373 -7.39 32.26 -30.47
C ARG A 373 -6.49 33.35 -29.90
N VAL A 374 -7.11 34.26 -29.16
CA VAL A 374 -6.41 35.14 -28.23
C VAL A 374 -6.47 34.50 -26.84
N ILE A 375 -5.32 34.22 -26.23
CA ILE A 375 -5.23 33.65 -24.89
C ILE A 375 -4.84 34.79 -23.94
N ASP A 376 -5.72 35.14 -23.01
CA ASP A 376 -5.52 36.18 -22.01
C ASP A 376 -5.21 35.54 -20.66
N ILE A 377 -3.95 35.60 -20.23
CA ILE A 377 -3.47 35.00 -18.99
C ILE A 377 -3.33 36.10 -17.93
N ARG A 378 -4.14 36.03 -16.87
CA ARG A 378 -4.10 36.92 -15.70
C ARG A 378 -3.47 36.22 -14.50
N LEU A 379 -2.28 36.66 -14.14
CA LEU A 379 -1.65 36.30 -12.86
C LEU A 379 -2.23 37.18 -11.77
N ARG A 380 -2.70 36.58 -10.69
CA ARG A 380 -3.28 37.32 -9.54
C ARG A 380 -2.19 37.91 -8.65
N GLU A 381 -1.06 37.23 -8.52
CA GLU A 381 0.04 37.61 -7.61
C GLU A 381 1.40 37.22 -8.20
N PRO A 382 2.24 38.19 -8.65
CA PRO A 382 1.87 39.59 -8.82
C PRO A 382 0.81 39.75 -9.91
N GLU A 383 0.08 40.87 -9.87
CA GLU A 383 -0.93 41.19 -10.87
C GLU A 383 -0.26 41.47 -12.23
N VAL A 384 -0.28 40.47 -13.12
CA VAL A 384 0.40 40.54 -14.42
C VAL A 384 -0.51 39.95 -15.48
N ARG A 385 -0.66 40.67 -16.59
CA ARG A 385 -1.43 40.20 -17.75
C ARG A 385 -0.51 39.85 -18.90
N VAL A 386 -0.66 38.66 -19.45
CA VAL A 386 0.08 38.16 -20.62
C VAL A 386 -0.94 37.75 -21.67
N ARG A 387 -0.87 38.36 -22.85
CA ARG A 387 -1.77 38.05 -23.96
C ARG A 387 -1.02 37.38 -25.10
N LEU A 388 -1.51 36.25 -25.56
CA LEU A 388 -0.93 35.48 -26.66
C LEU A 388 -1.92 35.38 -27.81
N ALA A 389 -1.47 35.42 -29.05
CA ALA A 389 -2.27 35.08 -30.23
C ALA A 389 -1.71 33.81 -30.87
N THR A 390 -2.59 32.84 -31.10
CA THR A 390 -2.29 31.66 -31.91
C THR A 390 -2.80 31.91 -33.33
N ALA A 391 -1.94 31.80 -34.34
CA ALA A 391 -2.31 31.94 -35.74
C ALA A 391 -1.35 31.13 -36.62
N ASN A 392 -1.89 30.38 -37.59
CA ASN A 392 -1.10 29.59 -38.55
C ASN A 392 -0.01 28.70 -37.90
N GLY A 393 -0.33 28.04 -36.78
CA GLY A 393 0.62 27.18 -36.07
C GLY A 393 1.77 27.93 -35.38
N ARG A 394 1.66 29.26 -35.21
CA ARG A 394 2.60 30.09 -34.45
C ARG A 394 1.90 30.75 -33.27
N VAL A 395 2.68 31.07 -32.25
CA VAL A 395 2.20 31.82 -31.07
C VAL A 395 2.97 33.13 -30.95
N THR A 396 2.27 34.26 -30.91
CA THR A 396 2.86 35.59 -30.77
C THR A 396 2.43 36.25 -29.48
N LEU A 397 3.33 37.01 -28.87
CA LEU A 397 3.00 37.83 -27.69
C LEU A 397 2.35 39.12 -28.18
N LEU A 398 1.14 39.42 -27.68
CA LEU A 398 0.42 40.66 -27.96
C LEU A 398 0.68 41.71 -26.88
N ASP A 399 0.53 42.97 -27.24
CA ASP A 399 0.46 44.07 -26.27
C ASP A 399 -0.78 43.87 -25.36
N PRO A 400 -0.61 43.80 -24.03
CA PRO A 400 -1.72 43.62 -23.10
C PRO A 400 -2.76 44.75 -23.15
N ASP A 401 -2.38 45.96 -23.60
CA ASP A 401 -3.23 47.16 -23.60
C ASP A 401 -3.83 47.48 -24.99
N ALA A 402 -3.45 46.76 -26.04
CA ALA A 402 -4.03 46.91 -27.38
C ALA A 402 -5.47 46.35 -27.45
N SER A 403 -6.32 46.98 -28.28
CA SER A 403 -7.69 46.51 -28.54
C SER A 403 -7.68 45.09 -29.13
N PRO A 404 -8.55 44.18 -28.66
CA PRO A 404 -8.49 42.78 -29.03
C PRO A 404 -8.81 42.59 -30.53
N PRO A 405 -8.04 41.78 -31.27
CA PRO A 405 -8.42 41.38 -32.63
C PRO A 405 -9.71 40.52 -32.57
N ALA A 406 -10.48 40.50 -33.66
CA ALA A 406 -11.82 39.87 -33.76
C ALA A 406 -11.89 38.34 -33.53
N ALA A 407 -10.81 37.72 -33.04
CA ALA A 407 -10.74 36.29 -32.73
C ALA A 407 -11.34 35.96 -31.35
N ARG A 408 -11.93 34.78 -31.21
CA ARG A 408 -12.52 34.28 -29.95
C ARG A 408 -11.44 34.21 -28.86
N ALA A 409 -11.68 34.85 -27.71
CA ALA A 409 -10.73 34.92 -26.61
C ALA A 409 -10.91 33.77 -25.61
N VAL A 410 -9.80 33.28 -25.05
CA VAL A 410 -9.74 32.29 -23.97
C VAL A 410 -9.08 32.95 -22.77
N SER A 411 -9.77 32.99 -21.63
CA SER A 411 -9.25 33.59 -20.40
C SER A 411 -8.68 32.51 -19.47
N VAL A 412 -7.47 32.75 -18.95
CA VAL A 412 -6.79 31.89 -17.98
C VAL A 412 -6.41 32.75 -16.79
N SER A 413 -6.77 32.34 -15.57
CA SER A 413 -6.35 33.04 -14.35
C SER A 413 -5.70 32.09 -13.36
N THR A 414 -4.55 32.49 -12.80
CA THR A 414 -3.79 31.68 -11.86
C THR A 414 -2.89 32.56 -10.97
N THR A 415 -2.18 31.99 -10.00
CA THR A 415 -1.17 32.73 -9.22
C THR A 415 0.20 32.68 -9.92
N GLY A 416 1.09 33.63 -9.63
CA GLY A 416 2.45 33.62 -10.17
C GLY A 416 3.25 32.40 -9.75
N GLU A 417 2.97 31.83 -8.57
CA GLU A 417 3.53 30.56 -8.10
C GLU A 417 3.09 29.37 -8.96
N VAL A 418 1.79 29.23 -9.22
CA VAL A 418 1.26 28.15 -10.04
C VAL A 418 1.71 28.30 -11.50
N PHE A 419 1.76 29.55 -11.99
CA PHE A 419 2.36 29.85 -13.29
C PHE A 419 3.85 29.46 -13.33
N ARG A 420 4.62 29.77 -12.28
CA ARG A 420 6.01 29.34 -12.15
C ARG A 420 6.13 27.82 -12.20
N ASP A 421 5.39 27.12 -11.38
CA ASP A 421 5.54 25.68 -11.24
C ASP A 421 5.08 24.92 -12.48
N ILE A 422 4.11 25.45 -13.23
CA ILE A 422 3.65 24.86 -14.49
C ILE A 422 4.57 25.25 -15.66
N PHE A 423 4.86 26.55 -15.83
CA PHE A 423 5.49 27.08 -17.05
C PHE A 423 6.98 27.35 -16.92
N LEU A 424 7.46 27.72 -15.73
CA LEU A 424 8.87 28.03 -15.48
C LEU A 424 9.66 26.78 -15.07
N LEU A 425 9.08 25.96 -14.19
CA LEU A 425 9.79 24.84 -13.53
C LEU A 425 9.29 23.45 -13.94
N GLY A 426 8.13 23.34 -14.59
CA GLY A 426 7.54 22.07 -15.01
C GLY A 426 7.22 21.09 -13.85
N ARG A 427 7.22 21.57 -12.61
CA ARG A 427 6.97 20.83 -11.36
C ARG A 427 5.48 20.50 -11.16
N SER A 428 4.58 21.21 -11.85
CA SER A 428 3.14 21.03 -11.70
C SER A 428 2.44 20.78 -13.03
N ASN A 429 1.39 19.95 -13.01
CA ASN A 429 0.60 19.59 -14.18
C ASN A 429 -0.57 20.59 -14.35
N PRO A 430 -0.73 21.24 -15.52
CA PRO A 430 -1.81 22.19 -15.75
C PRO A 430 -3.20 21.61 -15.48
N ARG A 431 -3.42 20.32 -15.79
CA ARG A 431 -4.68 19.62 -15.53
C ARG A 431 -4.95 19.48 -14.03
N ARG A 432 -3.91 19.20 -13.24
CA ARG A 432 -4.00 19.09 -11.78
C ARG A 432 -4.26 20.46 -11.14
N ALA A 433 -3.60 21.50 -11.62
CA ALA A 433 -3.83 22.88 -11.15
C ALA A 433 -5.24 23.38 -11.49
N TYR A 434 -5.78 23.00 -12.66
CA TYR A 434 -7.16 23.27 -13.03
C TYR A 434 -8.18 22.55 -12.12
N LEU A 435 -8.00 21.24 -11.93
CA LEU A 435 -8.90 20.42 -11.09
C LEU A 435 -8.89 20.85 -9.61
N THR A 436 -7.77 21.38 -9.12
CA THR A 436 -7.63 21.90 -7.75
C THR A 436 -8.03 23.37 -7.59
N ARG A 437 -8.64 23.98 -8.62
CA ARG A 437 -9.02 25.41 -8.68
C ARG A 437 -7.88 26.42 -8.46
N ARG A 438 -6.63 25.97 -8.50
CA ARG A 438 -5.44 26.84 -8.45
C ARG A 438 -5.16 27.52 -9.80
N LEU A 439 -5.77 27.02 -10.87
CA LEU A 439 -5.82 27.61 -12.20
C LEU A 439 -7.29 27.58 -12.67
N THR A 440 -7.83 28.72 -13.09
CA THR A 440 -9.20 28.84 -13.61
C THR A 440 -9.15 29.21 -15.08
N MET A 441 -10.04 28.65 -15.89
CA MET A 441 -10.10 28.92 -17.32
C MET A 441 -11.55 29.09 -17.78
N GLU A 442 -11.78 30.08 -18.62
CA GLU A 442 -13.01 30.23 -19.38
C GLU A 442 -12.71 29.87 -20.83
N ALA A 443 -12.98 28.62 -21.19
CA ALA A 443 -12.67 28.07 -22.51
C ALA A 443 -13.65 26.93 -22.85
N SER A 444 -13.97 26.75 -24.14
CA SER A 444 -14.67 25.55 -24.56
C SER A 444 -13.81 24.31 -24.31
N ALA A 445 -14.41 23.14 -24.17
CA ALA A 445 -13.63 21.93 -23.91
C ALA A 445 -12.66 21.61 -25.07
N ALA A 446 -12.96 22.02 -26.32
CA ALA A 446 -12.03 21.87 -27.44
C ALA A 446 -10.82 22.81 -27.30
N ASP A 447 -11.06 24.06 -26.88
CA ASP A 447 -10.00 25.01 -26.57
C ASP A 447 -9.15 24.52 -25.39
N MET A 448 -9.74 23.91 -24.35
CA MET A 448 -8.99 23.31 -23.23
C MET A 448 -8.02 22.22 -23.68
N MET A 449 -8.41 21.37 -24.64
CA MET A 449 -7.52 20.32 -25.16
C MET A 449 -6.35 20.90 -25.96
N ARG A 450 -6.61 21.88 -26.84
CA ARG A 450 -5.58 22.58 -27.63
C ARG A 450 -4.65 23.42 -26.75
N LEU A 451 -5.18 24.02 -25.70
CA LEU A 451 -4.43 24.82 -24.75
C LEU A 451 -3.57 23.92 -23.83
N ASN A 452 -4.07 22.73 -23.45
CA ASN A 452 -3.27 21.70 -22.79
C ASN A 452 -2.17 21.15 -23.72
N GLN A 453 -2.42 20.98 -25.02
CA GLN A 453 -1.38 20.64 -26.01
C GLN A 453 -0.30 21.74 -26.06
N LEU A 454 -0.70 23.00 -26.17
CA LEU A 454 0.21 24.16 -26.17
C LEU A 454 1.07 24.17 -24.89
N PHE A 455 0.46 24.05 -23.72
CA PHE A 455 1.17 24.07 -22.43
C PHE A 455 2.08 22.86 -22.23
N ASN A 456 1.69 21.68 -22.70
CA ASN A 456 2.58 20.52 -22.69
C ASN A 456 3.76 20.70 -23.66
N SER A 457 3.58 21.43 -24.77
CA SER A 457 4.64 21.73 -25.72
C SER A 457 5.63 22.74 -25.14
N PHE A 458 5.15 23.78 -24.45
CA PHE A 458 5.97 24.64 -23.58
C PHE A 458 6.82 23.79 -22.62
N ARG A 459 6.19 22.87 -21.88
CA ARG A 459 6.90 22.02 -20.90
C ARG A 459 7.97 21.12 -21.51
N ARG A 460 7.75 20.60 -22.72
CA ARG A 460 8.72 19.71 -23.38
C ARG A 460 9.94 20.44 -23.93
N LEU A 461 9.76 21.69 -24.35
CA LEU A 461 10.78 22.47 -25.06
C LEU A 461 11.50 23.48 -24.16
N SER A 462 10.99 23.75 -22.95
CA SER A 462 11.77 24.41 -21.90
C SER A 462 13.03 23.58 -21.59
N PRO A 463 14.22 24.21 -21.46
CA PRO A 463 15.46 23.49 -21.23
C PRO A 463 15.37 22.68 -19.92
N PRO A 464 15.92 21.45 -19.90
CA PRO A 464 15.99 20.65 -18.68
C PRO A 464 16.76 21.39 -17.60
N SER A 465 16.13 21.72 -16.48
CA SER A 465 16.84 21.62 -15.21
C SER A 465 17.09 20.13 -14.97
N GLY A 466 18.25 19.65 -15.43
CA GLY A 466 18.85 18.35 -15.15
C GLY A 466 17.89 17.16 -14.95
N GLY A 467 17.64 16.41 -16.02
CA GLY A 467 17.03 15.07 -15.99
C GLY A 467 15.66 15.00 -16.67
N ILE A 468 15.63 14.75 -17.98
CA ILE A 468 14.42 14.49 -18.77
C ILE A 468 14.37 13.01 -19.20
N SER A 469 13.19 12.39 -19.12
CA SER A 469 12.43 11.78 -20.24
C SER A 469 11.62 10.57 -19.73
N GLY A 470 10.37 10.31 -20.11
CA GLY A 470 9.48 10.98 -21.06
C GLY A 470 8.05 10.44 -20.92
N ALA A 471 7.08 11.29 -21.25
CA ALA A 471 5.70 10.93 -21.59
C ALA A 471 5.39 11.67 -22.90
N PRO A 472 4.55 11.15 -23.83
CA PRO A 472 3.16 11.67 -23.92
C PRO A 472 2.07 11.02 -24.86
N LYS A 473 0.85 10.94 -24.31
CA LYS A 473 -0.55 11.29 -24.77
C LYS A 473 -0.96 11.56 -26.26
N GLN A 474 -2.17 11.06 -26.64
CA GLN A 474 -3.46 11.70 -27.12
C GLN A 474 -4.20 10.88 -28.24
N GLY A 475 -5.54 10.80 -28.45
CA GLY A 475 -6.80 11.23 -27.77
C GLY A 475 -8.10 11.17 -28.66
N ALA A 476 -9.31 11.15 -28.03
CA ALA A 476 -10.69 11.66 -28.42
C ALA A 476 -11.64 10.85 -29.37
N PRO A 477 -13.02 10.95 -29.33
CA PRO A 477 -13.90 12.13 -29.13
C PRO A 477 -15.11 12.00 -28.13
N ARG A 478 -16.06 12.97 -28.17
CA ARG A 478 -17.13 13.33 -27.19
C ARG A 478 -18.56 13.14 -27.73
N HIS A 479 -19.56 13.01 -26.83
CA HIS A 479 -20.84 13.77 -26.76
C HIS A 479 -21.39 13.60 -25.31
N GLY A 480 -22.12 14.50 -24.64
CA GLY A 480 -22.96 15.60 -25.08
C GLY A 480 -24.45 15.31 -24.80
N ALA A 481 -24.85 15.07 -23.54
CA ALA A 481 -26.26 15.13 -23.14
C ALA A 481 -26.39 15.61 -21.69
N SER A 482 -27.10 16.70 -21.51
CA SER A 482 -27.62 17.19 -20.25
C SER A 482 -28.54 16.14 -19.62
N GLN A 483 -28.18 15.52 -18.49
CA GLN A 483 -29.16 14.81 -17.67
C GLN A 483 -28.92 15.10 -16.19
N GLN A 484 -30.03 15.39 -15.53
CA GLN A 484 -30.17 15.74 -14.13
C GLN A 484 -29.49 14.68 -13.27
N GLY A 485 -28.49 15.08 -12.47
CA GLY A 485 -27.87 14.18 -11.50
C GLY A 485 -28.94 13.63 -10.57
N VAL A 486 -28.88 12.32 -10.30
CA VAL A 486 -29.73 11.67 -9.31
C VAL A 486 -29.57 12.42 -7.98
N PRO A 487 -30.66 12.88 -7.33
CA PRO A 487 -30.55 13.61 -6.08
C PRO A 487 -29.83 12.76 -5.04
N ARG A 488 -28.85 13.34 -4.34
CA ARG A 488 -28.19 12.77 -3.14
C ARG A 488 -29.16 12.44 -1.98
N GLN A 489 -30.48 12.56 -2.15
CA GLN A 489 -31.44 12.75 -1.07
C GLN A 489 -32.24 11.51 -0.63
N ASP A 490 -32.12 10.36 -1.29
CA ASP A 490 -33.08 9.26 -1.06
C ASP A 490 -32.52 8.03 -0.31
N ALA A 491 -31.21 7.92 -0.09
CA ALA A 491 -30.61 6.80 0.65
C ALA A 491 -30.32 7.19 2.12
N PRO A 492 -30.69 6.35 3.12
CA PRO A 492 -30.30 6.58 4.50
C PRO A 492 -28.76 6.56 4.64
N GLN A 493 -28.18 7.67 5.11
CA GLN A 493 -26.74 7.76 5.35
C GLN A 493 -26.37 7.15 6.72
N PRO A 494 -25.36 6.27 6.80
CA PRO A 494 -24.88 5.78 8.09
C PRO A 494 -24.31 6.93 8.94
N THR A 495 -24.58 6.90 10.24
CA THR A 495 -24.04 7.89 11.19
C THR A 495 -22.51 7.76 11.27
N GLY A 496 -21.79 8.85 10.99
CA GLY A 496 -20.31 8.88 11.03
C GLY A 496 -19.62 8.68 9.67
N ALA A 497 -20.32 8.83 8.55
CA ALA A 497 -19.75 8.75 7.19
C ALA A 497 -18.73 9.87 6.84
N ASP A 498 -18.50 10.84 7.73
CA ASP A 498 -17.55 11.94 7.56
C ASP A 498 -16.09 11.57 7.86
N ALA A 499 -15.75 10.28 7.94
CA ALA A 499 -14.39 9.83 8.15
C ALA A 499 -13.56 9.97 6.86
N GLU A 500 -12.94 11.15 6.63
CA GLU A 500 -11.79 11.46 5.76
C GLU A 500 -11.46 10.48 4.59
N ALA A 501 -12.47 9.99 3.87
CA ALA A 501 -12.24 9.06 2.77
C ALA A 501 -11.98 9.87 1.50
N ASN A 502 -10.73 9.86 1.06
CA ASN A 502 -10.26 10.59 -0.11
C ASN A 502 -10.61 9.81 -1.39
N PHE A 503 -11.89 9.81 -1.74
CA PHE A 503 -12.37 9.10 -2.92
C PHE A 503 -11.99 9.81 -4.22
N PRO A 504 -11.75 9.06 -5.32
CA PRO A 504 -11.53 9.66 -6.63
C PRO A 504 -12.82 10.28 -7.21
N ASP A 505 -12.70 11.40 -7.94
CA ASP A 505 -13.83 12.09 -8.58
C ASP A 505 -14.61 11.20 -9.57
N THR A 506 -14.01 10.11 -10.07
CA THR A 506 -14.64 9.16 -10.99
C THR A 506 -14.05 7.77 -10.77
N VAL A 507 -14.91 6.76 -10.74
CA VAL A 507 -14.54 5.34 -10.64
C VAL A 507 -14.90 4.66 -11.96
N VAL A 508 -13.91 4.05 -12.62
CA VAL A 508 -14.10 3.33 -13.88
C VAL A 508 -14.52 1.89 -13.59
N ILE A 509 -15.69 1.49 -14.10
CA ILE A 509 -16.16 0.11 -14.02
C ILE A 509 -15.69 -0.65 -15.26
N SER A 510 -15.01 -1.77 -15.04
CA SER A 510 -14.69 -2.74 -16.09
C SER A 510 -15.52 -3.99 -15.88
N ASP A 511 -16.15 -4.48 -16.94
CA ASP A 511 -16.84 -5.78 -16.90
C ASP A 511 -15.91 -6.90 -17.40
N THR A 512 -15.95 -8.06 -16.77
CA THR A 512 -15.23 -9.29 -17.18
C THR A 512 -16.17 -10.50 -17.32
N THR A 513 -17.46 -10.27 -17.54
CA THR A 513 -18.46 -11.33 -17.74
C THR A 513 -18.08 -12.24 -18.92
N LEU A 514 -17.52 -11.66 -19.99
CA LEU A 514 -17.13 -12.37 -21.21
C LEU A 514 -15.75 -13.05 -21.14
N ARG A 515 -14.99 -12.83 -20.07
CA ARG A 515 -13.68 -13.46 -19.83
C ARG A 515 -13.70 -14.29 -18.56
N ASP A 516 -13.63 -13.66 -17.39
CA ASP A 516 -13.60 -14.38 -16.11
C ASP A 516 -14.94 -15.07 -15.87
N GLY A 517 -16.05 -14.41 -16.21
CA GLY A 517 -17.39 -14.97 -16.07
C GLY A 517 -17.59 -16.29 -16.82
N GLU A 518 -17.01 -16.42 -18.01
CA GLU A 518 -17.05 -17.64 -18.81
C GLU A 518 -16.17 -18.77 -18.23
N GLN A 519 -15.25 -18.46 -17.31
CA GLN A 519 -14.49 -19.48 -16.57
C GLN A 519 -15.32 -20.15 -15.47
N MET A 520 -16.55 -19.71 -15.24
CA MET A 520 -17.50 -20.46 -14.41
C MET A 520 -17.73 -21.86 -15.02
N PRO A 521 -17.59 -22.95 -14.25
CA PRO A 521 -17.77 -24.29 -14.77
C PRO A 521 -19.12 -24.50 -15.47
N GLY A 522 -19.07 -24.93 -16.73
CA GLY A 522 -20.26 -25.23 -17.55
C GLY A 522 -20.83 -24.03 -18.34
N VAL A 523 -20.25 -22.84 -18.20
CA VAL A 523 -20.61 -21.66 -18.99
C VAL A 523 -19.78 -21.62 -20.27
N VAL A 524 -20.45 -21.44 -21.41
CA VAL A 524 -19.83 -21.20 -22.71
C VAL A 524 -20.74 -20.25 -23.48
N PHE A 525 -20.21 -19.11 -23.93
CA PHE A 525 -20.93 -18.16 -24.75
C PHE A 525 -20.55 -18.31 -26.22
N SER A 526 -21.56 -18.52 -27.07
CA SER A 526 -21.39 -18.41 -28.51
C SER A 526 -20.97 -16.99 -28.92
N PRO A 527 -20.33 -16.81 -30.09
CA PRO A 527 -19.97 -15.47 -30.59
C PRO A 527 -21.15 -14.49 -30.68
N ALA A 528 -22.35 -14.99 -30.99
CA ALA A 528 -23.57 -14.17 -31.01
C ALA A 528 -23.97 -13.71 -29.60
N GLN A 529 -23.88 -14.60 -28.60
CA GLN A 529 -24.15 -14.26 -27.20
C GLN A 529 -23.10 -13.28 -26.66
N LYS A 530 -21.81 -13.48 -26.94
CA LYS A 530 -20.75 -12.53 -26.53
C LYS A 530 -21.01 -11.11 -27.06
N ARG A 531 -21.37 -10.98 -28.34
CA ARG A 531 -21.74 -9.69 -28.94
C ARG A 531 -22.96 -9.06 -28.28
N GLU A 532 -24.01 -9.83 -28.05
CA GLU A 532 -25.24 -9.31 -27.44
C GLU A 532 -25.02 -8.88 -25.99
N ILE A 533 -24.27 -9.65 -25.20
CA ILE A 533 -23.87 -9.25 -23.84
C ILE A 533 -23.02 -7.98 -23.90
N ALA A 534 -22.02 -7.90 -24.79
CA ALA A 534 -21.19 -6.71 -24.96
C ALA A 534 -21.99 -5.46 -25.33
N ARG A 535 -22.98 -5.61 -26.22
CA ARG A 535 -23.90 -4.52 -26.61
C ARG A 535 -24.74 -4.04 -25.44
N ARG A 536 -25.27 -4.96 -24.62
CA ARG A 536 -26.05 -4.62 -23.42
C ARG A 536 -25.20 -3.93 -22.36
N LEU A 537 -23.98 -4.41 -22.13
CA LEU A 537 -23.02 -3.77 -21.24
C LEU A 537 -22.65 -2.35 -21.73
N GLY A 538 -22.41 -2.19 -23.04
CA GLY A 538 -22.16 -0.87 -23.64
C GLY A 538 -23.36 0.06 -23.52
N GLY A 539 -24.58 -0.44 -23.78
CA GLY A 539 -25.83 0.32 -23.62
C GLY A 539 -26.13 0.73 -22.17
N LEU A 540 -25.66 -0.04 -21.19
CA LEU A 540 -25.69 0.32 -19.77
C LEU A 540 -24.69 1.46 -19.43
N GLY A 541 -23.73 1.73 -20.32
CA GLY A 541 -22.68 2.73 -20.14
C GLY A 541 -21.35 2.17 -19.61
N ILE A 542 -21.14 0.85 -19.61
CA ILE A 542 -19.87 0.26 -19.15
C ILE A 542 -18.74 0.71 -20.08
N PRO A 543 -17.71 1.41 -19.57
CA PRO A 543 -16.67 1.99 -20.42
C PRO A 543 -15.65 0.98 -20.94
N LEU A 544 -15.49 -0.16 -20.27
CA LEU A 544 -14.47 -1.17 -20.58
C LEU A 544 -15.04 -2.58 -20.41
N ILE A 545 -14.97 -3.40 -21.45
CA ILE A 545 -15.44 -4.78 -21.47
C ILE A 545 -14.24 -5.68 -21.80
N GLU A 546 -13.91 -6.59 -20.88
CA GLU A 546 -12.91 -7.63 -21.09
C GLU A 546 -13.55 -8.83 -21.79
N ALA A 547 -13.28 -8.98 -23.07
CA ALA A 547 -14.03 -9.84 -24.00
C ALA A 547 -13.52 -11.28 -24.10
N GLY A 548 -12.34 -11.58 -23.54
CA GLY A 548 -11.83 -12.96 -23.52
C GLY A 548 -10.30 -13.08 -23.49
N PHE A 549 -9.84 -14.31 -23.74
CA PHE A 549 -8.43 -14.69 -23.85
C PHE A 549 -8.14 -15.31 -25.24
N PRO A 550 -7.66 -14.52 -26.21
CA PRO A 550 -7.59 -14.92 -27.63
C PRO A 550 -6.84 -16.23 -27.92
N VAL A 551 -5.87 -16.60 -27.10
CA VAL A 551 -5.03 -17.80 -27.36
C VAL A 551 -5.73 -19.12 -27.00
N VAL A 552 -6.89 -19.07 -26.32
CA VAL A 552 -7.65 -20.26 -25.89
C VAL A 552 -8.06 -21.10 -27.10
N SER A 553 -8.61 -20.48 -28.15
CA SER A 553 -8.93 -21.15 -29.41
C SER A 553 -9.10 -20.17 -30.57
N ALA A 554 -9.16 -20.68 -31.80
CA ALA A 554 -9.42 -19.85 -32.98
C ALA A 554 -10.85 -19.28 -32.95
N GLU A 555 -11.80 -20.06 -32.42
CA GLU A 555 -13.19 -19.65 -32.21
C GLU A 555 -13.28 -18.49 -31.21
N GLU A 556 -12.48 -18.53 -30.14
CA GLU A 556 -12.42 -17.47 -29.15
C GLU A 556 -11.86 -16.18 -29.76
N ALA A 557 -10.75 -16.26 -30.49
CA ALA A 557 -10.20 -15.11 -31.20
C ALA A 557 -11.20 -14.53 -32.22
N ALA A 558 -11.96 -15.38 -32.93
CA ALA A 558 -12.99 -14.93 -33.86
C ALA A 558 -14.18 -14.28 -33.15
N ALA A 559 -14.60 -14.81 -31.99
CA ALA A 559 -15.66 -14.23 -31.17
C ALA A 559 -15.28 -12.84 -30.67
N ILE A 560 -14.04 -12.67 -30.19
CA ILE A 560 -13.50 -11.38 -29.74
C ILE A 560 -13.46 -10.38 -30.91
N ARG A 561 -12.95 -10.77 -32.09
CA ARG A 561 -12.97 -9.90 -33.28
C ARG A 561 -14.39 -9.45 -33.61
N ALA A 562 -15.36 -10.35 -33.55
CA ALA A 562 -16.75 -10.01 -33.81
C ALA A 562 -17.33 -8.99 -32.80
N VAL A 563 -16.86 -9.00 -31.54
CA VAL A 563 -17.21 -7.98 -30.54
C VAL A 563 -16.52 -6.64 -30.84
N VAL A 564 -15.25 -6.67 -31.24
CA VAL A 564 -14.50 -5.45 -31.64
C VAL A 564 -15.14 -4.80 -32.88
N ASP A 565 -15.48 -5.60 -33.89
CA ASP A 565 -16.03 -5.15 -35.16
C ASP A 565 -17.48 -4.65 -35.05
N ASP A 566 -18.23 -5.03 -34.01
CA ASP A 566 -19.59 -4.50 -33.74
C ASP A 566 -19.54 -3.00 -33.43
N GLY A 567 -18.38 -2.46 -33.04
CA GLY A 567 -18.13 -1.02 -32.94
C GLY A 567 -18.95 -0.29 -31.88
N GLY A 568 -19.31 -0.99 -30.80
CA GLY A 568 -20.08 -0.42 -29.69
C GLY A 568 -19.33 0.68 -28.91
N ASP A 569 -20.05 1.38 -28.03
CA ASP A 569 -19.53 2.53 -27.29
C ASP A 569 -18.43 2.17 -26.25
N ALA A 570 -18.36 0.90 -25.84
CA ALA A 570 -17.41 0.42 -24.85
C ALA A 570 -16.04 0.07 -25.47
N LEU A 571 -14.96 0.37 -24.75
CA LEU A 571 -13.65 -0.13 -25.13
C LEU A 571 -13.57 -1.64 -24.89
N VAL A 572 -13.05 -2.36 -25.88
CA VAL A 572 -12.84 -3.81 -25.78
C VAL A 572 -11.41 -4.10 -25.31
N GLN A 573 -11.29 -4.84 -24.21
CA GLN A 573 -10.06 -5.36 -23.63
C GLN A 573 -9.96 -6.87 -23.82
N VAL A 574 -8.73 -7.38 -24.00
CA VAL A 574 -8.42 -8.82 -23.97
C VAL A 574 -7.26 -9.08 -23.03
N ILE A 575 -7.16 -10.29 -22.49
CA ILE A 575 -6.01 -10.68 -21.66
C ILE A 575 -4.92 -11.39 -22.49
N ALA A 576 -3.66 -11.24 -22.09
CA ALA A 576 -2.53 -11.97 -22.66
C ALA A 576 -1.48 -12.29 -21.58
N ARG A 577 -0.89 -13.48 -21.63
CA ARG A 577 0.32 -13.78 -20.85
C ARG A 577 1.51 -13.02 -21.46
N PRO A 578 2.59 -12.72 -20.72
CA PRO A 578 3.74 -11.98 -21.22
C PRO A 578 4.68 -12.86 -22.06
N VAL A 579 4.14 -13.45 -23.12
CA VAL A 579 4.86 -14.22 -24.14
C VAL A 579 4.43 -13.75 -25.52
N ASP A 580 5.36 -13.71 -26.47
CA ASP A 580 5.13 -13.08 -27.78
C ASP A 580 3.89 -13.61 -28.49
N ARG A 581 3.69 -14.94 -28.50
CA ARG A 581 2.51 -15.59 -29.13
C ARG A 581 1.18 -15.04 -28.62
N ASP A 582 1.05 -14.87 -27.30
CA ASP A 582 -0.20 -14.47 -26.68
C ASP A 582 -0.47 -12.98 -26.90
N VAL A 583 0.57 -12.16 -26.83
CA VAL A 583 0.48 -10.72 -27.12
C VAL A 583 0.16 -10.49 -28.60
N ASP A 584 0.74 -11.28 -29.51
CA ASP A 584 0.44 -11.21 -30.94
C ASP A 584 -1.01 -11.61 -31.24
N ALA A 585 -1.47 -12.73 -30.66
CA ALA A 585 -2.87 -13.13 -30.78
C ALA A 585 -3.83 -12.06 -30.27
N ALA A 586 -3.48 -11.37 -29.17
CA ALA A 586 -4.25 -10.24 -28.66
C ALA A 586 -4.26 -9.04 -29.62
N ILE A 587 -3.11 -8.67 -30.20
CA ILE A 587 -3.00 -7.58 -31.19
C ILE A 587 -3.85 -7.88 -32.43
N GLU A 588 -3.84 -9.12 -32.90
CA GLU A 588 -4.59 -9.60 -34.07
C GLU A 588 -6.11 -9.57 -33.90
N THR A 589 -6.62 -9.51 -32.66
CA THR A 589 -8.06 -9.36 -32.43
C THR A 589 -8.58 -7.96 -32.72
N GLY A 590 -7.69 -6.96 -32.86
CA GLY A 590 -8.10 -5.57 -33.03
C GLY A 590 -8.51 -4.87 -31.73
N ALA A 591 -8.49 -5.56 -30.58
CA ALA A 591 -8.88 -5.01 -29.29
C ALA A 591 -8.21 -3.66 -28.97
N HIS A 592 -8.96 -2.79 -28.28
CA HIS A 592 -8.52 -1.44 -27.94
C HIS A 592 -7.48 -1.44 -26.80
N SER A 593 -7.64 -2.38 -25.86
CA SER A 593 -6.80 -2.58 -24.69
C SER A 593 -6.31 -4.02 -24.58
N ILE A 594 -5.10 -4.21 -24.08
CA ILE A 594 -4.53 -5.53 -23.74
C ILE A 594 -4.14 -5.52 -22.27
N ALA A 595 -4.74 -6.42 -21.48
CA ALA A 595 -4.35 -6.70 -20.12
C ALA A 595 -3.25 -7.78 -20.10
N VAL A 596 -2.01 -7.36 -19.90
CA VAL A 596 -0.88 -8.26 -19.71
C VAL A 596 -0.87 -8.73 -18.26
N PHE A 597 -1.07 -10.03 -18.04
CA PHE A 597 -1.18 -10.60 -16.69
C PHE A 597 -0.11 -11.64 -16.38
N ILE A 598 0.40 -11.62 -15.15
CA ILE A 598 1.34 -12.63 -14.64
C ILE A 598 1.24 -12.75 -13.11
N GLY A 599 1.42 -13.97 -12.60
CA GLY A 599 1.46 -14.24 -11.16
C GLY A 599 2.68 -13.62 -10.48
N THR A 600 2.45 -12.81 -9.46
CA THR A 600 3.53 -12.10 -8.76
C THR A 600 3.86 -12.67 -7.38
N SER A 601 3.00 -13.51 -6.82
CA SER A 601 3.22 -14.08 -5.48
C SER A 601 4.32 -15.14 -5.49
N GLU A 602 4.93 -15.39 -4.33
CA GLU A 602 5.99 -16.39 -4.21
C GLU A 602 5.54 -17.79 -4.68
N SER A 603 4.28 -18.16 -4.40
CA SER A 603 3.71 -19.43 -4.86
C SER A 603 3.58 -19.49 -6.39
N HIS A 604 3.28 -18.36 -7.04
CA HIS A 604 3.22 -18.29 -8.51
C HIS A 604 4.62 -18.28 -9.13
N LEU A 605 5.55 -17.49 -8.59
CA LEU A 605 6.93 -17.41 -9.08
C LEU A 605 7.62 -18.78 -9.02
N SER A 606 7.57 -19.44 -7.85
CA SER A 606 8.26 -20.71 -7.61
C SER A 606 7.49 -21.93 -8.13
N GLY A 607 6.16 -21.97 -7.94
CA GLY A 607 5.35 -23.16 -8.20
C GLY A 607 4.69 -23.20 -9.57
N LYS A 608 4.18 -22.06 -10.07
CA LYS A 608 3.43 -21.99 -11.34
C LYS A 608 4.33 -21.66 -12.53
N LEU A 609 5.17 -20.65 -12.37
CA LEU A 609 5.96 -20.07 -13.46
C LEU A 609 7.36 -20.68 -13.55
N ALA A 610 7.91 -21.13 -12.41
CA ALA A 610 9.33 -21.48 -12.28
C ALA A 610 10.26 -20.37 -12.79
N MET A 611 9.90 -19.11 -12.50
CA MET A 611 10.63 -17.91 -12.91
C MET A 611 11.13 -17.15 -11.69
N THR A 612 12.34 -16.60 -11.81
CA THR A 612 12.85 -15.58 -10.89
C THR A 612 12.12 -14.26 -11.08
N LEU A 613 12.16 -13.38 -10.07
CA LEU A 613 11.56 -12.05 -10.19
C LEU A 613 12.17 -11.25 -11.35
N ASP A 614 13.49 -11.32 -11.56
CA ASP A 614 14.14 -10.58 -12.66
C ASP A 614 13.64 -11.06 -14.04
N GLU A 615 13.40 -12.36 -14.22
CA GLU A 615 12.79 -12.91 -15.44
C GLU A 615 11.34 -12.43 -15.63
N VAL A 616 10.56 -12.35 -14.55
CA VAL A 616 9.20 -11.77 -14.59
C VAL A 616 9.24 -10.29 -14.98
N LEU A 617 10.14 -9.50 -14.41
CA LEU A 617 10.30 -8.08 -14.76
C LEU A 617 10.66 -7.91 -16.25
N ILE A 618 11.54 -8.77 -16.79
CA ILE A 618 11.91 -8.77 -18.21
C ILE A 618 10.70 -9.15 -19.09
N ALA A 619 9.97 -10.22 -18.74
CA ALA A 619 8.80 -10.65 -19.49
C ALA A 619 7.72 -9.56 -19.54
N VAL A 620 7.47 -8.90 -18.40
CA VAL A 620 6.54 -7.76 -18.31
C VAL A 620 6.99 -6.59 -19.19
N ASP A 621 8.26 -6.17 -19.11
CA ASP A 621 8.77 -5.06 -19.93
C ASP A 621 8.62 -5.33 -21.43
N LEU A 622 9.01 -6.53 -21.88
CA LEU A 622 8.94 -6.91 -23.28
C LEU A 622 7.50 -6.96 -23.79
N ALA A 623 6.60 -7.61 -23.05
CA ALA A 623 5.19 -7.75 -23.43
C ALA A 623 4.46 -6.40 -23.48
N VAL A 624 4.65 -5.56 -22.45
CA VAL A 624 4.05 -4.21 -22.40
C VAL A 624 4.56 -3.37 -23.56
N ARG A 625 5.88 -3.28 -23.78
CA ARG A 625 6.44 -2.51 -24.90
C ARG A 625 5.96 -3.02 -26.26
N ARG A 626 5.73 -4.32 -26.41
CA ARG A 626 5.21 -4.91 -27.65
C ARG A 626 3.78 -4.45 -27.91
N ALA A 627 2.89 -4.60 -26.93
CA ALA A 627 1.50 -4.14 -27.06
C ALA A 627 1.41 -2.61 -27.29
N LYS A 628 2.26 -1.80 -26.62
CA LYS A 628 2.34 -0.35 -26.86
C LYS A 628 2.83 0.01 -28.27
N ARG A 629 3.84 -0.70 -28.81
CA ARG A 629 4.32 -0.51 -30.19
C ARG A 629 3.23 -0.79 -31.23
N ALA A 630 2.30 -1.69 -30.92
CA ALA A 630 1.12 -1.96 -31.74
C ALA A 630 -0.02 -0.94 -31.56
N GLY A 631 0.21 0.15 -30.82
CA GLY A 631 -0.76 1.24 -30.66
C GLY A 631 -1.89 0.93 -29.67
N ARG A 632 -1.74 -0.09 -28.81
CA ARG A 632 -2.80 -0.50 -27.87
C ARG A 632 -2.71 0.22 -26.53
N GLN A 633 -3.84 0.35 -25.85
CA GLN A 633 -3.83 0.60 -24.40
C GLN A 633 -3.36 -0.68 -23.69
N VAL A 634 -2.60 -0.52 -22.60
CA VAL A 634 -2.06 -1.66 -21.87
C VAL A 634 -2.37 -1.52 -20.39
N VAL A 635 -3.05 -2.53 -19.86
CA VAL A 635 -3.21 -2.73 -18.42
C VAL A 635 -2.21 -3.78 -17.99
N PHE A 636 -1.46 -3.54 -16.93
CA PHE A 636 -0.68 -4.60 -16.29
C PHE A 636 -1.45 -5.18 -15.11
N ALA A 637 -1.82 -6.45 -15.18
CA ALA A 637 -2.57 -7.14 -14.14
C ALA A 637 -1.65 -8.06 -13.32
N ALA A 638 -1.45 -7.71 -12.04
CA ALA A 638 -0.73 -8.54 -11.09
C ALA A 638 -1.66 -9.64 -10.55
N GLU A 639 -1.49 -10.86 -11.04
CA GLU A 639 -2.19 -12.04 -10.54
C GLU A 639 -1.65 -12.39 -9.14
N ASP A 640 -2.57 -12.69 -8.24
CA ASP A 640 -2.31 -13.02 -6.83
C ASP A 640 -1.62 -11.90 -6.04
N ALA A 641 -1.96 -10.64 -6.37
CA ALA A 641 -1.40 -9.44 -5.74
C ALA A 641 -1.61 -9.43 -4.22
N THR A 642 -2.75 -9.92 -3.73
CA THR A 642 -3.09 -9.91 -2.29
C THR A 642 -2.24 -10.83 -1.42
N ARG A 643 -1.54 -11.78 -2.04
CA ARG A 643 -0.55 -12.66 -1.37
C ARG A 643 0.88 -12.40 -1.84
N THR A 644 1.09 -11.34 -2.61
CA THR A 644 2.41 -10.91 -3.06
C THR A 644 3.04 -10.00 -2.02
N ASP A 645 4.32 -10.20 -1.73
CA ASP A 645 5.09 -9.25 -0.92
C ASP A 645 5.01 -7.84 -1.55
N ILE A 646 4.71 -6.82 -0.74
CA ILE A 646 4.39 -5.50 -1.27
C ILE A 646 5.54 -4.87 -2.05
N GLU A 647 6.79 -5.18 -1.71
CA GLU A 647 7.96 -4.69 -2.46
C GLU A 647 8.07 -5.38 -3.82
N VAL A 648 7.81 -6.68 -3.87
CA VAL A 648 7.75 -7.43 -5.13
C VAL A 648 6.63 -6.87 -6.01
N LEU A 649 5.43 -6.70 -5.46
CA LEU A 649 4.29 -6.15 -6.19
C LEU A 649 4.61 -4.77 -6.77
N VAL A 650 5.14 -3.85 -5.96
CA VAL A 650 5.52 -2.51 -6.43
C VAL A 650 6.61 -2.56 -7.49
N ARG A 651 7.62 -3.43 -7.35
CA ARG A 651 8.66 -3.57 -8.38
C ARG A 651 8.10 -4.01 -9.72
N VAL A 652 7.19 -4.98 -9.74
CA VAL A 652 6.57 -5.45 -10.99
C VAL A 652 5.66 -4.36 -11.57
N CYS A 653 4.87 -3.68 -10.75
CA CYS A 653 4.05 -2.55 -11.19
C CYS A 653 4.87 -1.38 -11.75
N LEU A 654 6.03 -1.07 -11.15
CA LEU A 654 6.95 -0.05 -11.66
C LEU A 654 7.60 -0.47 -12.99
N ALA A 655 8.00 -1.73 -13.12
CA ALA A 655 8.53 -2.23 -14.40
C ALA A 655 7.48 -2.14 -15.52
N ALA A 656 6.23 -2.48 -15.23
CA ALA A 656 5.13 -2.26 -16.18
C ALA A 656 4.94 -0.78 -16.52
N ALA A 657 5.01 0.11 -15.53
CA ALA A 657 4.90 1.55 -15.76
C ALA A 657 6.06 2.10 -16.62
N ASP A 658 7.29 1.70 -16.35
CA ASP A 658 8.49 2.08 -17.11
C ASP A 658 8.48 1.52 -18.55
N ALA A 659 7.81 0.39 -18.75
CA ALA A 659 7.57 -0.20 -20.06
C ALA A 659 6.47 0.51 -20.86
N GLY A 660 5.66 1.35 -20.19
CA GLY A 660 4.63 2.19 -20.80
C GLY A 660 3.20 1.71 -20.62
N ALA A 661 2.91 0.89 -19.60
CA ALA A 661 1.54 0.56 -19.22
C ALA A 661 0.73 1.82 -18.89
N ASP A 662 -0.58 1.80 -19.19
CA ASP A 662 -1.49 2.92 -18.97
C ASP A 662 -2.20 2.84 -17.61
N SER A 663 -2.39 1.63 -17.08
CA SER A 663 -2.98 1.37 -15.76
C SER A 663 -2.50 0.04 -15.16
N LEU A 664 -2.79 -0.15 -13.88
CA LEU A 664 -2.50 -1.36 -13.12
C LEU A 664 -3.79 -2.07 -12.70
N GLY A 665 -3.80 -3.40 -12.75
CA GLY A 665 -4.81 -4.26 -12.15
C GLY A 665 -4.22 -5.02 -10.97
N LEU A 666 -4.84 -4.92 -9.79
CA LEU A 666 -4.43 -5.68 -8.60
C LEU A 666 -5.48 -6.74 -8.27
N ALA A 667 -5.13 -8.02 -8.39
CA ALA A 667 -6.07 -9.12 -8.24
C ALA A 667 -6.01 -9.79 -6.86
N ASP A 668 -7.16 -9.92 -6.20
CA ASP A 668 -7.39 -10.89 -5.13
C ASP A 668 -7.83 -12.23 -5.72
N THR A 669 -6.88 -12.91 -6.36
CA THR A 669 -7.13 -14.08 -7.22
C THR A 669 -7.86 -15.22 -6.54
N VAL A 670 -7.65 -15.40 -5.23
CA VAL A 670 -8.25 -16.50 -4.44
C VAL A 670 -9.27 -16.00 -3.40
N GLY A 671 -9.68 -14.73 -3.46
CA GLY A 671 -10.71 -14.17 -2.60
C GLY A 671 -10.38 -14.19 -1.10
N VAL A 672 -9.10 -14.06 -0.73
CA VAL A 672 -8.62 -14.19 0.65
C VAL A 672 -8.44 -12.86 1.36
N ALA A 673 -8.45 -11.74 0.63
CA ALA A 673 -8.29 -10.44 1.25
C ALA A 673 -9.50 -10.08 2.11
N HIS A 674 -9.26 -9.21 3.09
CA HIS A 674 -10.31 -8.53 3.81
C HIS A 674 -10.21 -7.02 3.52
N PRO A 675 -11.27 -6.22 3.76
CA PRO A 675 -11.33 -4.84 3.29
C PRO A 675 -10.13 -3.98 3.73
N MET A 676 -9.69 -4.13 4.98
CA MET A 676 -8.52 -3.39 5.50
C MET A 676 -7.20 -3.78 4.81
N SER A 677 -6.98 -5.06 4.49
CA SER A 677 -5.74 -5.49 3.80
C SER A 677 -5.77 -5.06 2.34
N MET A 678 -6.93 -5.13 1.68
CA MET A 678 -7.12 -4.62 0.32
C MET A 678 -6.81 -3.12 0.24
N ALA A 679 -7.37 -2.33 1.16
CA ALA A 679 -7.12 -0.91 1.25
C ALA A 679 -5.63 -0.58 1.53
N ALA A 680 -4.97 -1.36 2.39
CA ALA A 680 -3.54 -1.20 2.67
C ALA A 680 -2.67 -1.48 1.44
N MET A 681 -2.95 -2.57 0.70
CA MET A 681 -2.26 -2.91 -0.54
C MET A 681 -2.41 -1.81 -1.59
N VAL A 682 -3.64 -1.34 -1.84
CA VAL A 682 -3.90 -0.28 -2.82
C VAL A 682 -3.16 1.01 -2.42
N ARG A 683 -3.24 1.46 -1.16
CA ARG A 683 -2.50 2.65 -0.70
C ARG A 683 -0.99 2.51 -0.92
N ALA A 684 -0.43 1.35 -0.59
CA ALA A 684 1.00 1.11 -0.73
C ALA A 684 1.46 1.15 -2.20
N VAL A 685 0.68 0.57 -3.12
CA VAL A 685 0.97 0.65 -4.56
C VAL A 685 0.76 2.07 -5.09
N ALA A 686 -0.37 2.72 -4.76
CA ALA A 686 -0.70 4.07 -5.21
C ALA A 686 0.32 5.12 -4.75
N ALA A 687 0.90 4.95 -3.55
CA ALA A 687 1.93 5.86 -3.04
C ALA A 687 3.24 5.79 -3.82
N ARG A 688 3.49 4.71 -4.56
CA ARG A 688 4.80 4.40 -5.16
C ARG A 688 4.76 4.26 -6.67
N CYS A 689 3.60 3.94 -7.26
CA CYS A 689 3.41 3.85 -8.69
C CYS A 689 2.47 4.97 -9.19
N PRO A 690 2.87 5.74 -10.21
CA PRO A 690 2.09 6.90 -10.67
C PRO A 690 0.90 6.55 -11.59
N LEU A 691 0.62 5.27 -11.81
CA LEU A 691 -0.44 4.81 -12.70
C LEU A 691 -1.79 4.64 -11.97
N PRO A 692 -2.92 4.86 -12.66
CA PRO A 692 -4.24 4.54 -12.11
C PRO A 692 -4.36 3.05 -11.81
N ILE A 693 -5.04 2.72 -10.71
CA ILE A 693 -5.19 1.34 -10.22
C ILE A 693 -6.65 0.91 -10.37
N ALA A 694 -6.85 -0.27 -10.92
CA ALA A 694 -8.09 -1.03 -10.86
C ALA A 694 -7.92 -2.25 -9.95
N VAL A 695 -8.97 -2.62 -9.22
CA VAL A 695 -8.99 -3.82 -8.37
C VAL A 695 -9.87 -4.90 -8.96
N HIS A 696 -9.44 -6.16 -8.85
CA HIS A 696 -10.19 -7.35 -9.28
C HIS A 696 -10.31 -8.31 -8.10
N CYS A 697 -11.51 -8.52 -7.57
CA CYS A 697 -11.70 -9.30 -6.35
C CYS A 697 -12.55 -10.56 -6.59
N HIS A 698 -12.02 -11.73 -6.24
CA HIS A 698 -12.82 -12.95 -6.16
C HIS A 698 -13.58 -13.08 -4.84
N ASN A 699 -14.63 -13.90 -4.85
CA ASN A 699 -15.64 -13.95 -3.79
C ASN A 699 -15.62 -15.21 -2.91
N ASP A 700 -14.49 -15.92 -2.85
CA ASP A 700 -14.35 -17.19 -2.10
C ASP A 700 -14.76 -17.08 -0.61
N LEU A 701 -14.57 -15.91 0.02
CA LEU A 701 -14.99 -15.61 1.40
C LEU A 701 -16.23 -14.71 1.51
N GLY A 702 -16.92 -14.42 0.39
CA GLY A 702 -18.07 -13.51 0.37
C GLY A 702 -17.71 -12.02 0.54
N LEU A 703 -16.45 -11.64 0.31
CA LEU A 703 -15.93 -10.28 0.56
C LEU A 703 -15.61 -9.48 -0.70
N ALA A 704 -15.92 -9.97 -1.92
CA ALA A 704 -15.48 -9.33 -3.16
C ALA A 704 -15.99 -7.89 -3.33
N THR A 705 -17.29 -7.66 -3.08
CA THR A 705 -17.91 -6.31 -3.13
C THR A 705 -17.25 -5.38 -2.10
N ALA A 706 -17.10 -5.85 -0.85
CA ALA A 706 -16.51 -5.05 0.23
C ALA A 706 -15.03 -4.70 -0.03
N ASN A 707 -14.25 -5.66 -0.53
CA ASN A 707 -12.85 -5.46 -0.90
C ASN A 707 -12.71 -4.46 -2.05
N SER A 708 -13.59 -4.54 -3.05
CA SER A 708 -13.61 -3.62 -4.19
C SER A 708 -13.86 -2.17 -3.75
N LEU A 709 -14.88 -1.96 -2.90
CA LEU A 709 -15.18 -0.64 -2.33
C LEU A 709 -14.04 -0.12 -1.45
N ALA A 710 -13.41 -0.99 -0.66
CA ALA A 710 -12.25 -0.62 0.17
C ALA A 710 -11.02 -0.25 -0.67
N GLY A 711 -10.82 -0.90 -1.82
CA GLY A 711 -9.80 -0.52 -2.80
C GLY A 711 -10.06 0.88 -3.36
N VAL A 712 -11.30 1.19 -3.74
CA VAL A 712 -11.69 2.53 -4.21
C VAL A 712 -11.48 3.59 -3.13
N ALA A 713 -11.90 3.31 -1.89
CA ALA A 713 -11.68 4.19 -0.73
C ALA A 713 -10.19 4.43 -0.43
N ALA A 714 -9.31 3.50 -0.86
CA ALA A 714 -7.87 3.59 -0.72
C ALA A 714 -7.15 4.31 -1.89
N GLY A 715 -7.90 4.77 -2.89
CA GLY A 715 -7.37 5.51 -4.03
C GLY A 715 -7.32 4.72 -5.34
N ALA A 716 -7.89 3.50 -5.42
CA ALA A 716 -8.12 2.86 -6.71
C ALA A 716 -9.16 3.66 -7.52
N SER A 717 -8.88 3.85 -8.80
CA SER A 717 -9.74 4.59 -9.72
C SER A 717 -10.59 3.68 -10.62
N GLY A 718 -10.52 2.36 -10.43
CA GLY A 718 -11.35 1.41 -11.15
C GLY A 718 -11.62 0.12 -10.40
N VAL A 719 -12.66 -0.58 -10.85
CA VAL A 719 -13.08 -1.88 -10.31
C VAL A 719 -13.45 -2.80 -11.47
N GLN A 720 -12.96 -4.04 -11.42
CA GLN A 720 -13.36 -5.10 -12.32
C GLN A 720 -14.45 -5.96 -11.68
N CYS A 721 -15.58 -6.13 -12.37
CA CYS A 721 -16.76 -6.84 -11.91
C CYS A 721 -17.28 -7.78 -13.01
N SER A 722 -18.24 -8.65 -12.67
CA SER A 722 -19.03 -9.39 -13.65
C SER A 722 -20.52 -9.38 -13.30
N VAL A 723 -21.38 -9.50 -14.30
CA VAL A 723 -22.84 -9.62 -14.12
C VAL A 723 -23.14 -10.83 -13.22
N LEU A 724 -23.96 -10.65 -12.18
CA LEU A 724 -24.25 -11.68 -11.16
C LEU A 724 -23.03 -12.16 -10.36
N GLY A 725 -21.85 -11.57 -10.57
CA GLY A 725 -20.60 -12.00 -9.97
C GLY A 725 -20.10 -13.34 -10.50
N ILE A 726 -20.52 -13.78 -11.70
CA ILE A 726 -20.04 -15.06 -12.24
C ILE A 726 -18.52 -15.06 -12.49
N GLY A 727 -17.90 -16.22 -12.36
CA GLY A 727 -16.51 -16.47 -12.74
C GLY A 727 -15.93 -17.70 -12.06
N GLU A 728 -14.61 -17.77 -11.95
CA GLU A 728 -13.91 -18.87 -11.29
C GLU A 728 -14.44 -19.13 -9.85
N ARG A 729 -14.71 -20.40 -9.52
CA ARG A 729 -15.11 -20.88 -8.18
C ARG A 729 -16.38 -20.17 -7.63
N ALA A 730 -16.21 -19.30 -6.64
CA ALA A 730 -17.28 -18.50 -6.03
C ALA A 730 -17.54 -17.18 -6.80
N GLY A 731 -16.79 -16.94 -7.88
CA GLY A 731 -17.00 -15.82 -8.78
C GLY A 731 -16.26 -14.54 -8.40
N ASN A 732 -16.66 -13.45 -9.04
CA ASN A 732 -16.11 -12.11 -8.93
C ASN A 732 -17.02 -11.18 -8.11
N ALA A 733 -16.59 -9.93 -7.92
CA ALA A 733 -17.47 -8.89 -7.40
C ALA A 733 -18.68 -8.69 -8.35
N PRO A 734 -19.93 -8.85 -7.87
CA PRO A 734 -21.11 -8.67 -8.71
C PRO A 734 -21.28 -7.22 -9.16
N LEU A 735 -21.40 -7.03 -10.48
CA LEU A 735 -21.51 -5.71 -11.12
C LEU A 735 -22.63 -4.88 -10.51
N GLU A 736 -23.82 -5.44 -10.41
CA GLU A 736 -25.00 -4.77 -9.88
C GLU A 736 -24.80 -4.31 -8.43
N GLN A 737 -24.09 -5.09 -7.62
CA GLN A 737 -23.85 -4.77 -6.21
C GLN A 737 -22.82 -3.65 -6.05
N VAL A 738 -21.71 -3.73 -6.78
CA VAL A 738 -20.65 -2.72 -6.72
C VAL A 738 -21.18 -1.37 -7.20
N VAL A 739 -21.87 -1.34 -8.34
CA VAL A 739 -22.43 -0.11 -8.91
C VAL A 739 -23.42 0.54 -7.95
N MET A 740 -24.34 -0.26 -7.38
CA MET A 740 -25.31 0.26 -6.41
C MET A 740 -24.67 0.72 -5.11
N ALA A 741 -23.66 0.02 -4.59
CA ALA A 741 -22.98 0.42 -3.37
C ALA A 741 -22.13 1.70 -3.54
N LEU A 742 -21.47 1.87 -4.69
CA LEU A 742 -20.76 3.12 -5.02
C LEU A 742 -21.72 4.33 -5.00
N GLY A 743 -22.89 4.19 -5.63
CA GLY A 743 -23.89 5.26 -5.67
C GLY A 743 -24.57 5.49 -4.31
N ALA A 744 -25.16 4.44 -3.73
CA ALA A 744 -26.01 4.56 -2.55
C ALA A 744 -25.23 4.77 -1.24
N SER A 745 -24.06 4.15 -1.08
CA SER A 745 -23.28 4.25 0.16
C SER A 745 -22.18 5.29 0.10
N LEU A 746 -21.53 5.47 -1.06
CA LEU A 746 -20.37 6.37 -1.19
C LEU A 746 -20.69 7.67 -1.95
N GLY A 747 -21.90 7.81 -2.48
CA GLY A 747 -22.31 9.02 -3.21
C GLY A 747 -21.59 9.23 -4.54
N HIS A 748 -20.99 8.16 -5.10
CA HIS A 748 -20.32 8.19 -6.40
C HIS A 748 -21.27 7.74 -7.50
N ASP A 749 -21.74 8.72 -8.29
CA ASP A 749 -22.47 8.44 -9.50
C ASP A 749 -21.53 7.84 -10.55
N THR A 750 -21.82 6.61 -10.96
CA THR A 750 -21.07 5.88 -12.00
C THR A 750 -21.48 6.31 -13.41
N GLY A 751 -22.60 7.03 -13.55
CA GLY A 751 -23.17 7.42 -14.85
C GLY A 751 -23.81 6.25 -15.62
N LEU A 752 -23.97 5.09 -14.98
CA LEU A 752 -24.54 3.89 -15.60
C LEU A 752 -26.07 3.91 -15.55
N ASP A 753 -26.71 3.29 -16.55
CA ASP A 753 -28.14 3.05 -16.53
C ASP A 753 -28.52 1.94 -15.53
N LEU A 754 -28.80 2.35 -14.30
CA LEU A 754 -29.15 1.46 -13.20
C LEU A 754 -30.40 0.61 -13.48
N LYS A 755 -31.33 1.09 -14.32
CA LYS A 755 -32.56 0.35 -14.65
C LYS A 755 -32.31 -0.86 -15.51
N SER A 756 -31.23 -0.85 -16.28
CA SER A 756 -30.85 -1.94 -17.17
C SER A 756 -30.06 -3.05 -16.45
N LEU A 757 -29.71 -2.88 -15.16
CA LEU A 757 -29.01 -3.90 -14.36
C LEU A 757 -29.81 -5.20 -14.24
N HIS A 758 -31.09 -5.12 -13.88
CA HIS A 758 -31.92 -6.31 -13.70
C HIS A 758 -32.20 -7.07 -15.01
N PRO A 759 -32.64 -6.42 -16.11
CA PRO A 759 -32.79 -7.10 -17.40
C PRO A 759 -31.49 -7.73 -17.92
N LEU A 760 -30.34 -7.12 -17.68
CA LEU A 760 -29.03 -7.70 -18.03
C LEU A 760 -28.74 -8.95 -17.19
N ALA A 761 -28.98 -8.90 -15.88
CA ALA A 761 -28.82 -10.03 -14.98
C ALA A 761 -29.73 -11.21 -15.36
N GLU A 762 -31.00 -10.97 -15.68
CA GLU A 762 -31.93 -11.99 -16.16
C GLU A 762 -31.46 -12.61 -17.48
N TYR A 763 -31.03 -11.78 -18.43
CA TYR A 763 -30.51 -12.25 -19.72
C TYR A 763 -29.29 -13.15 -19.53
N VAL A 764 -28.31 -12.75 -18.72
CA VAL A 764 -27.13 -13.58 -18.43
C VAL A 764 -27.52 -14.87 -17.71
N SER A 765 -28.39 -14.80 -16.70
CA SER A 765 -28.96 -15.95 -15.97
C SER A 765 -29.59 -16.98 -16.90
N GLU A 766 -30.40 -16.54 -17.87
CA GLU A 766 -31.02 -17.41 -18.88
C GLU A 766 -29.97 -18.10 -19.76
N LEU A 767 -28.96 -17.36 -20.22
CA LEU A 767 -27.90 -17.90 -21.06
C LEU A 767 -27.06 -18.97 -20.35
N ILE A 768 -26.70 -18.73 -19.09
CA ILE A 768 -25.88 -19.65 -18.30
C ILE A 768 -26.72 -20.76 -17.64
N LYS A 769 -28.05 -20.67 -17.70
CA LYS A 769 -29.01 -21.61 -17.10
C LYS A 769 -28.85 -21.75 -15.58
N VAL A 770 -28.45 -20.68 -14.91
CA VAL A 770 -28.34 -20.61 -13.45
C VAL A 770 -29.31 -19.54 -12.98
N PRO A 771 -30.37 -19.88 -12.24
CA PRO A 771 -31.37 -18.91 -11.81
C PRO A 771 -30.75 -17.91 -10.83
N VAL A 772 -31.15 -16.63 -10.97
CA VAL A 772 -30.79 -15.59 -10.00
C VAL A 772 -31.32 -15.99 -8.61
N PRO A 773 -30.46 -16.10 -7.58
CA PRO A 773 -30.93 -16.39 -6.24
C PRO A 773 -31.97 -15.36 -5.79
N PRO A 774 -33.11 -15.76 -5.20
CA PRO A 774 -34.15 -14.81 -4.81
C PRO A 774 -33.65 -13.70 -3.88
N TYR A 775 -32.65 -14.00 -3.04
CA TYR A 775 -32.04 -13.06 -2.09
C TYR A 775 -30.79 -12.34 -2.65
N GLN A 776 -30.46 -12.47 -3.95
CA GLN A 776 -29.37 -11.73 -4.56
C GLN A 776 -29.62 -10.22 -4.39
N PRO A 777 -28.69 -9.46 -3.80
CA PRO A 777 -28.85 -8.02 -3.65
C PRO A 777 -29.10 -7.34 -5.01
N VAL A 778 -29.89 -6.26 -5.00
CA VAL A 778 -30.29 -5.48 -6.19
C VAL A 778 -31.26 -6.20 -7.12
N VAL A 779 -30.88 -7.37 -7.64
CA VAL A 779 -31.59 -8.04 -8.76
C VAL A 779 -32.43 -9.24 -8.35
N GLY A 780 -32.25 -9.77 -7.15
CA GLY A 780 -33.00 -10.94 -6.65
C GLY A 780 -34.48 -10.64 -6.45
N ALA A 781 -35.32 -11.68 -6.65
CA ALA A 781 -36.79 -11.60 -6.53
C ALA A 781 -37.27 -10.99 -5.20
N HIS A 782 -36.55 -11.22 -4.09
CA HIS A 782 -36.90 -10.78 -2.75
C HIS A 782 -36.25 -9.45 -2.32
N ALA A 783 -35.39 -8.84 -3.15
CA ALA A 783 -34.67 -7.61 -2.80
C ALA A 783 -35.59 -6.44 -2.38
N PHE A 784 -36.83 -6.43 -2.86
CA PHE A 784 -37.86 -5.44 -2.52
C PHE A 784 -39.20 -6.09 -2.12
N THR A 785 -39.14 -7.28 -1.51
CA THR A 785 -40.33 -8.01 -1.07
C THR A 785 -40.48 -7.92 0.45
N HIS A 786 -41.68 -7.58 0.93
CA HIS A 786 -41.97 -7.41 2.36
C HIS A 786 -43.16 -8.27 2.81
N GLU A 787 -43.01 -9.00 3.92
CA GLU A 787 -44.05 -9.88 4.50
C GLU A 787 -44.60 -9.37 5.85
N SER A 788 -43.72 -8.83 6.71
CA SER A 788 -44.05 -8.45 8.09
C SER A 788 -45.00 -7.25 8.14
N GLY A 789 -46.05 -7.36 8.96
CA GLY A 789 -47.01 -6.25 9.16
C GLY A 789 -46.34 -4.96 9.63
N LEU A 790 -45.34 -5.06 10.53
CA LEU A 790 -44.59 -3.90 11.02
C LEU A 790 -43.76 -3.23 9.92
N HIS A 791 -43.18 -4.03 9.00
CA HIS A 791 -42.41 -3.48 7.89
C HIS A 791 -43.31 -2.72 6.92
N LEU A 792 -44.49 -3.29 6.61
CA LEU A 792 -45.46 -2.66 5.71
C LEU A 792 -46.03 -1.37 6.29
N ASP A 793 -46.32 -1.34 7.59
CA ASP A 793 -46.76 -0.12 8.27
C ASP A 793 -45.67 0.97 8.23
N GLY A 794 -44.40 0.60 8.45
CA GLY A 794 -43.27 1.53 8.32
C GLY A 794 -43.07 2.05 6.91
N ILE A 795 -43.10 1.17 5.90
CA ILE A 795 -42.94 1.55 4.48
C ILE A 795 -44.08 2.43 3.99
N ARG A 796 -45.31 2.18 4.47
CA ARG A 796 -46.47 3.02 4.14
C ARG A 796 -46.31 4.45 4.66
N GLN A 797 -45.68 4.63 5.81
CA GLN A 797 -45.41 5.95 6.37
C GLN A 797 -44.21 6.61 5.69
N ASP A 798 -43.09 5.90 5.61
CA ASP A 798 -41.86 6.33 4.94
C ASP A 798 -41.10 5.10 4.41
N PRO A 799 -41.04 4.89 3.09
CA PRO A 799 -40.32 3.77 2.49
C PRO A 799 -38.86 3.65 2.94
N ARG A 800 -38.20 4.77 3.28
CA ARG A 800 -36.79 4.80 3.73
C ARG A 800 -36.57 4.06 5.05
N THR A 801 -37.63 3.76 5.79
CA THR A 801 -37.57 2.99 7.05
C THR A 801 -36.98 1.60 6.83
N TYR A 802 -37.29 0.96 5.69
CA TYR A 802 -36.89 -0.42 5.39
C TYR A 802 -36.30 -0.62 3.99
N GLU A 803 -36.36 0.39 3.11
CA GLU A 803 -35.78 0.34 1.77
C GLU A 803 -34.55 1.25 1.71
N PRO A 804 -33.32 0.70 1.52
CA PRO A 804 -32.10 1.50 1.46
C PRO A 804 -32.04 2.41 0.22
N TYR A 805 -32.80 2.06 -0.82
CA TYR A 805 -33.02 2.84 -2.04
C TYR A 805 -34.34 2.38 -2.67
N ARG A 806 -34.94 3.26 -3.49
CA ARG A 806 -36.21 2.98 -4.15
C ARG A 806 -36.06 1.88 -5.22
N PRO A 807 -37.01 0.93 -5.33
CA PRO A 807 -36.93 -0.13 -6.34
C PRO A 807 -36.94 0.42 -7.78
N GLU A 808 -37.62 1.55 -8.00
CA GLU A 808 -37.70 2.18 -9.33
C GLU A 808 -36.34 2.64 -9.87
N LEU A 809 -35.36 2.87 -8.98
CA LEU A 809 -33.99 3.26 -9.35
C LEU A 809 -33.31 2.19 -10.21
N VAL A 810 -33.62 0.92 -9.96
CA VAL A 810 -33.08 -0.24 -10.66
C VAL A 810 -34.12 -0.92 -11.55
N GLY A 811 -35.18 -0.19 -11.93
CA GLY A 811 -36.22 -0.69 -12.83
C GLY A 811 -37.13 -1.75 -12.21
N ARG A 812 -37.21 -1.82 -10.87
CA ARG A 812 -37.98 -2.82 -10.12
C ARG A 812 -39.19 -2.17 -9.47
N THR A 813 -40.10 -3.01 -8.98
CA THR A 813 -41.26 -2.60 -8.17
C THR A 813 -41.28 -3.35 -6.85
N ARG A 814 -41.73 -2.67 -5.79
CA ARG A 814 -42.02 -3.28 -4.49
C ARG A 814 -43.03 -4.41 -4.63
N ARG A 815 -42.81 -5.52 -3.92
CA ARG A 815 -43.79 -6.60 -3.78
C ARG A 815 -44.16 -6.80 -2.31
N ILE A 816 -45.44 -7.07 -2.07
CA ILE A 816 -45.95 -7.47 -0.76
C ILE A 816 -46.29 -8.95 -0.88
N VAL A 817 -45.91 -9.74 0.12
CA VAL A 817 -46.28 -11.17 0.22
C VAL A 817 -46.99 -11.38 1.55
N LEU A 818 -48.00 -12.26 1.55
CA LEU A 818 -48.75 -12.60 2.75
C LEU A 818 -48.39 -14.00 3.21
N GLY A 819 -48.05 -14.13 4.50
CA GLY A 819 -47.59 -15.38 5.09
C GLY A 819 -47.77 -15.40 6.61
N LYS A 820 -47.02 -16.26 7.29
CA LYS A 820 -47.12 -16.48 8.74
C LYS A 820 -46.86 -15.21 9.54
N HIS A 821 -45.97 -14.34 9.07
CA HIS A 821 -45.57 -13.12 9.76
C HIS A 821 -46.44 -11.90 9.41
N SER A 822 -47.43 -12.06 8.55
CA SER A 822 -48.31 -10.96 8.16
C SER A 822 -49.16 -10.47 9.33
N GLY A 823 -49.36 -9.16 9.35
CA GLY A 823 -50.25 -8.47 10.28
C GLY A 823 -51.60 -8.16 9.64
N LEU A 824 -52.53 -7.66 10.46
CA LEU A 824 -53.85 -7.24 9.98
C LEU A 824 -53.75 -6.08 8.97
N SER A 825 -52.78 -5.19 9.18
CA SER A 825 -52.48 -4.07 8.28
C SER A 825 -52.04 -4.53 6.89
N ALA A 826 -51.28 -5.63 6.80
CA ALA A 826 -50.83 -6.22 5.53
C ALA A 826 -52.01 -6.70 4.68
N VAL A 827 -52.94 -7.46 5.30
CA VAL A 827 -54.14 -7.96 4.62
C VAL A 827 -55.03 -6.82 4.16
N ARG A 828 -55.21 -5.79 5.00
CA ARG A 828 -55.98 -4.60 4.66
C ARG A 828 -55.36 -3.81 3.51
N ALA A 829 -54.05 -3.55 3.56
CA ALA A 829 -53.36 -2.80 2.50
C ALA A 829 -53.49 -3.48 1.14
N VAL A 830 -53.41 -4.82 1.10
CA VAL A 830 -53.61 -5.60 -0.12
C VAL A 830 -55.08 -5.60 -0.54
N ALA A 831 -56.03 -5.76 0.39
CA ALA A 831 -57.46 -5.68 0.10
C ALA A 831 -57.87 -4.30 -0.46
N ASP A 832 -57.40 -3.21 0.16
CA ASP A 832 -57.61 -1.84 -0.30
C ASP A 832 -57.08 -1.64 -1.73
N SER A 833 -55.89 -2.19 -2.04
CA SER A 833 -55.30 -2.12 -3.39
C SER A 833 -56.11 -2.84 -4.46
N LEU A 834 -56.97 -3.79 -4.06
CA LEU A 834 -57.91 -4.51 -4.92
C LEU A 834 -59.30 -3.88 -4.95
N GLY A 835 -59.54 -2.80 -4.19
CA GLY A 835 -60.87 -2.24 -3.97
C GLY A 835 -61.80 -3.14 -3.15
N LEU A 836 -61.24 -4.05 -2.34
CA LEU A 836 -62.00 -4.92 -1.43
C LEU A 836 -62.05 -4.29 -0.04
N GLU A 837 -63.24 -3.86 0.39
CA GLU A 837 -63.45 -3.41 1.76
C GLU A 837 -63.66 -4.64 2.67
N LEU A 838 -62.70 -4.87 3.58
CA LEU A 838 -62.81 -5.88 4.63
C LEU A 838 -62.98 -5.19 5.98
N ASP A 839 -64.02 -5.55 6.72
CA ASP A 839 -64.16 -5.14 8.12
C ASP A 839 -63.06 -5.78 9.01
N THR A 840 -63.01 -5.39 10.29
CA THR A 840 -61.96 -5.89 11.20
C THR A 840 -62.01 -7.39 11.41
N GLU A 841 -63.20 -8.00 11.45
CA GLU A 841 -63.35 -9.42 11.73
C GLU A 841 -63.12 -10.27 10.48
N GLN A 842 -63.57 -9.78 9.32
CA GLN A 842 -63.26 -10.34 8.01
C GLN A 842 -61.74 -10.35 7.77
N ALA A 843 -61.05 -9.23 8.01
CA ALA A 843 -59.60 -9.15 7.88
C ALA A 843 -58.87 -10.11 8.85
N ARG A 844 -59.38 -10.30 10.08
CA ARG A 844 -58.82 -11.26 11.05
C ARG A 844 -58.98 -12.70 10.60
N THR A 845 -60.17 -13.04 10.09
CA THR A 845 -60.47 -14.39 9.60
C THR A 845 -59.61 -14.73 8.38
N THR A 846 -59.52 -13.81 7.41
CA THR A 846 -58.64 -13.97 6.24
C THR A 846 -57.18 -14.11 6.66
N LEU A 847 -56.70 -13.29 7.61
CA LEU A 847 -55.35 -13.41 8.14
C LEU A 847 -55.09 -14.78 8.80
N ALA A 848 -56.03 -15.27 9.61
CA ALA A 848 -55.89 -16.57 10.27
C ALA A 848 -55.80 -17.72 9.25
N ALA A 849 -56.61 -17.69 8.19
CA ALA A 849 -56.57 -18.66 7.11
C ALA A 849 -55.23 -18.63 6.35
N ILE A 850 -54.73 -17.43 6.02
CA ILE A 850 -53.42 -17.24 5.39
C ILE A 850 -52.31 -17.79 6.29
N LYS A 851 -52.31 -17.48 7.59
CA LYS A 851 -51.28 -17.96 8.52
C LYS A 851 -51.26 -19.48 8.62
N ARG A 852 -52.43 -20.11 8.60
CA ARG A 852 -52.56 -21.57 8.63
C ARG A 852 -52.02 -22.20 7.33
N ALA A 853 -52.47 -21.70 6.17
CA ALA A 853 -51.95 -22.16 4.88
C ALA A 853 -50.43 -21.98 4.76
N ALA A 854 -49.87 -20.90 5.32
CA ALA A 854 -48.44 -20.68 5.39
C ALA A 854 -47.72 -21.74 6.25
N GLN A 855 -48.29 -22.10 7.41
CA GLN A 855 -47.75 -23.12 8.31
C GLN A 855 -47.80 -24.52 7.71
N ASP A 856 -48.84 -24.79 6.94
CA ASP A 856 -49.07 -26.08 6.29
C ASP A 856 -48.28 -26.21 4.96
N GLY A 857 -47.55 -25.17 4.54
CA GLY A 857 -46.74 -25.16 3.32
C GLY A 857 -47.56 -25.04 2.03
N GLU A 858 -48.82 -24.63 2.13
CA GLU A 858 -49.78 -24.55 1.01
C GLU A 858 -49.74 -23.19 0.27
N LEU A 859 -48.94 -22.25 0.76
CA LEU A 859 -48.66 -20.97 0.11
C LEU A 859 -47.37 -21.06 -0.69
N ASP A 860 -47.47 -20.82 -1.99
CA ASP A 860 -46.30 -20.59 -2.84
C ASP A 860 -45.65 -19.25 -2.45
N PRO A 861 -44.35 -19.22 -2.10
CA PRO A 861 -43.62 -17.98 -1.85
C PRO A 861 -43.61 -17.00 -3.02
N ALA A 862 -43.86 -17.46 -4.25
CA ALA A 862 -44.00 -16.63 -5.44
C ALA A 862 -45.43 -16.10 -5.64
N SER A 863 -46.42 -16.58 -4.86
CA SER A 863 -47.82 -16.20 -4.98
C SER A 863 -48.02 -14.70 -4.79
N ASP A 864 -48.84 -14.12 -5.66
CA ASP A 864 -49.21 -12.72 -5.59
C ASP A 864 -50.10 -12.48 -4.37
N ALA A 865 -49.75 -11.50 -3.52
CA ALA A 865 -50.51 -11.21 -2.31
C ALA A 865 -51.98 -10.90 -2.60
N ALA A 866 -52.26 -10.26 -3.73
CA ALA A 866 -53.63 -9.97 -4.15
C ALA A 866 -54.43 -11.26 -4.44
N GLN A 867 -53.85 -12.21 -5.17
CA GLN A 867 -54.46 -13.53 -5.39
C GLN A 867 -54.66 -14.30 -4.07
N THR A 868 -53.69 -14.20 -3.15
CA THR A 868 -53.79 -14.80 -1.83
C THR A 868 -54.95 -14.20 -1.02
N VAL A 869 -55.10 -12.87 -0.98
CA VAL A 869 -56.27 -12.24 -0.33
C VAL A 869 -57.57 -12.67 -1.00
N LEU A 870 -57.66 -12.63 -2.32
CA LEU A 870 -58.88 -13.04 -3.05
C LEU A 870 -59.28 -14.49 -2.73
N ARG A 871 -58.31 -15.41 -2.74
CA ARG A 871 -58.52 -16.83 -2.42
C ARG A 871 -59.07 -17.03 -1.01
N PHE A 872 -58.42 -16.43 -0.01
CA PHE A 872 -58.76 -16.68 1.39
C PHE A 872 -59.92 -15.81 1.91
N ALA A 873 -60.15 -14.63 1.33
CA ALA A 873 -61.34 -13.82 1.60
C ALA A 873 -62.61 -14.49 1.06
N ALA A 874 -62.55 -15.10 -0.13
CA ALA A 874 -63.67 -15.87 -0.68
C ALA A 874 -64.00 -17.11 0.18
N SER A 875 -62.99 -17.85 0.66
CA SER A 875 -63.21 -19.00 1.55
C SER A 875 -63.73 -18.64 2.94
N ALA A 876 -63.57 -17.39 3.36
CA ALA A 876 -64.07 -16.88 4.64
C ALA A 876 -65.54 -16.41 4.58
N GLY A 877 -66.24 -16.63 3.44
CA GLY A 877 -67.66 -16.32 3.28
C GLY A 877 -67.95 -14.94 2.68
N ASN A 878 -66.96 -14.25 2.11
CA ASN A 878 -67.12 -12.91 1.56
C ASN A 878 -67.20 -12.95 0.02
N SER A 879 -68.42 -12.92 -0.54
CA SER A 879 -68.63 -12.64 -1.97
C SER A 879 -68.48 -11.14 -2.24
N PRO A 880 -67.84 -10.72 -3.35
CA PRO A 880 -67.71 -9.31 -3.69
C PRO A 880 -69.10 -8.74 -4.03
N ALA A 881 -69.54 -7.74 -3.28
CA ALA A 881 -70.70 -6.94 -3.67
C ALA A 881 -70.29 -6.03 -4.83
N HIS A 882 -70.79 -6.32 -6.03
CA HIS A 882 -70.72 -5.42 -7.17
C HIS A 882 -71.27 -4.03 -6.79
N ARG A 883 -70.46 -2.98 -6.92
CA ARG A 883 -70.96 -1.63 -7.18
C ARG A 883 -70.38 -1.13 -8.50
N HIS A 884 -71.25 -1.09 -9.51
CA HIS A 884 -71.07 -0.27 -10.69
C HIS A 884 -70.95 1.20 -10.26
N SER A 885 -69.88 1.88 -10.67
CA SER A 885 -70.00 3.27 -11.12
C SER A 885 -69.13 3.45 -12.37
N ALA A 886 -69.78 3.94 -13.42
CA ALA A 886 -69.22 4.10 -14.74
C ALA A 886 -68.24 5.28 -14.77
N VAL A 887 -67.03 5.06 -15.30
CA VAL A 887 -66.24 6.10 -15.94
C VAL A 887 -65.77 5.57 -17.29
N ASN A 888 -66.17 6.31 -18.33
CA ASN A 888 -65.97 6.06 -19.74
C ASN A 888 -64.52 5.70 -20.13
N THR A 889 -64.37 4.61 -20.88
CA THR A 889 -63.45 4.57 -22.02
C THR A 889 -64.15 3.91 -23.20
N THR A 890 -64.66 4.76 -24.10
CA THR A 890 -65.00 4.43 -25.47
C THR A 890 -63.75 3.97 -26.24
N GLY A 891 -63.84 2.81 -26.88
CA GLY A 891 -63.49 2.71 -28.30
C GLY A 891 -62.12 2.14 -28.71
N SER A 892 -62.20 0.94 -29.27
CA SER A 892 -61.37 0.35 -30.34
C SER A 892 -60.05 -0.35 -29.98
N ARG A 893 -60.16 -1.68 -29.99
CA ARG A 893 -59.16 -2.57 -30.60
C ARG A 893 -59.18 -2.37 -32.12
N ASP A 894 -58.01 -2.37 -32.76
CA ASP A 894 -57.74 -3.23 -33.92
C ASP A 894 -56.23 -3.27 -34.24
N ARG A 895 -55.73 -4.51 -34.38
CA ARG A 895 -54.40 -4.99 -34.83
C ARG A 895 -53.24 -5.04 -33.83
#